data_AF-A0A7J6YGI3-F1
#
_entry.id   AF-A0A7J6YGI3-F1
#
_cell.length_a   1.000
_cell.length_b   1.000
_cell.length_c   1.000
_cell.angle_alpha   90.00
_cell.angle_beta   90.00
_cell.angle_gamma   90.00
#
_symmetry.space_group_name_H-M   'P 1'
#
loop_
_entity.id
_entity.type
_entity.pdbx_description
1 polymer ?
#
loop_
_entity_poly.entity_id
_entity_poly.type
_entity_poly.pdbx_seq_one_letter_code
_entity_poly.pdbx_strand_id
1 'polypeptide(L)'
;MPVYLFILIFFSLFSAFKDAIMSLTPYQLHWSDALIRRVELRLQQVHASLEEFYRKQNYSAVTHTTATVEEDEEQRQQEEGPISSVGSFLLRTCVHSTPLYETQLEHGVGADIAIKIPEEVCSLKEIHDGHYLERRHVFLLKVEKFLKKYNEKMMKKKASKSSATAETEEREMTDEHERRSIVPWEVRRVPFGGGSVKTEKDILRICFLKSRCDKTRREVFHVDVHFQPIALTGRIASVAAVRKHPFYSYLVQEDALMTVHLRKLHEFYLKNHLLSRATVFLKCWAYHVGLMARTSGHPEGLSGFHISALLLRLVEEGVILPSMSEENVIRAVWVYLSRGPTHNKINGSWKETPVPAAEERGEVAVLRLAGETMNLFFRSSAAFFQKIVKRAADEALQLPHFSEVFVKFPFQPLQLVMDTCFVVEGLLAYFAETDSTPVVKKTGAAWSPSVQRVQAIQGLVQEALGSRSSYATVWRRGEDSVHVAVQLTTEVEGRNRLTRGPPVEDTEAVEHFNAFWGKDITSTRQFPDGSIHRCVLWSFDDDVGANTTIALSAATVIRRVLEFALRKHLLPTAKVSLLLGGLEGVLAERIGAEWRDAAPMMQKSLMEACRNVETMIGEIPRTALPCKITSLEIIAPSERHTATFPVRPHLALTYTTDDLTQPSFAGLSTEPTIEPIHGVLTIDDKNKIPDTIEAIAAIKGAICAQLSKVLHEYYGDDKRHSGARSKKPVKRDVENQQKEPQCELQRLHIRTSCTSHSVDIIYKGYLFRFYIAHYREVSLLRALQRESEAAMIERKLFWSVQHAKFLRTIAFGHHSYPMAVRLSKRWLSAMLLLEFVLPEAVELLVAHAYLGSNPPKTFVGGFVRFLQIIATHDWSNPLLLPYSVDSKLQADTAALVRTMGEQQGMFIATPYAPMESPFTAHTPRPMIMHRVVQLAKSALAVLLAQIDGKTTLQFSEGLIFTTDPAAFDFHMEFHPHLLLQPDRLLIPPYSAPDASVSAGTSVANGTAVSPSLGPVSAGGAPATGVLASLPSRIWQLDELEEDKSRVYLTELIEREPIVHLVRSVRTAMRDLCMIFYDCVAPQGIYVITITSSPMREVCKQIHDDIIRVSHGALLPFHCLPAVGATEKQAKVERRPFPKKPMKHTGGNVTASAKAEADPIAADTSRKVVGGNGERNRHPKRPRKFPENENAGATSRSDCPQKKSRQETAHAVKNRKSEQTAGSAKKKKKVK
;
A
#
# COMPACT_ATOMS: atom_id res chain seq x y z
N MET A 1 3.90 -53.66 9.32
CA MET A 1 3.80 -52.88 10.58
C MET A 1 5.03 -52.03 10.98
N PRO A 2 6.24 -52.08 10.37
CA PRO A 2 7.42 -51.43 10.99
C PRO A 2 7.36 -49.88 11.03
N VAL A 3 6.71 -49.23 10.04
CA VAL A 3 6.55 -47.77 9.97
C VAL A 3 5.88 -47.20 11.23
N TYR A 4 4.99 -47.96 11.88
CA TYR A 4 4.29 -47.53 13.10
C TYR A 4 5.26 -47.30 14.27
N LEU A 5 6.30 -48.14 14.37
CA LEU A 5 7.30 -48.05 15.44
C LEU A 5 8.28 -46.90 15.18
N PHE A 6 8.70 -46.71 13.92
CA PHE A 6 9.60 -45.62 13.53
C PHE A 6 8.98 -44.24 13.79
N ILE A 7 7.69 -44.07 13.45
CA ILE A 7 6.95 -42.83 13.73
C ILE A 7 6.69 -42.64 15.23
N LEU A 8 6.42 -43.69 16.01
CA LEU A 8 6.23 -43.52 17.46
C LEU A 8 7.54 -43.18 18.21
N ILE A 9 8.67 -43.78 17.83
CA ILE A 9 9.97 -43.51 18.46
C ILE A 9 10.51 -42.11 18.09
N PHE A 10 10.32 -41.65 16.84
CA PHE A 10 10.72 -40.29 16.44
C PHE A 10 10.03 -39.18 17.25
N PHE A 11 8.79 -39.40 17.69
CA PHE A 11 7.94 -38.34 18.23
C PHE A 11 7.91 -38.31 19.77
N SER A 12 8.24 -39.40 20.47
CA SER A 12 8.39 -39.40 21.94
C SER A 12 9.64 -38.64 22.41
N LEU A 13 10.74 -38.73 21.66
CA LEU A 13 12.03 -38.10 21.99
C LEU A 13 12.04 -36.57 21.89
N PHE A 14 11.06 -35.95 21.22
CA PHE A 14 11.03 -34.49 20.97
C PHE A 14 10.03 -33.70 21.85
N SER A 15 9.54 -34.29 22.94
CA SER A 15 8.69 -33.57 23.92
C SER A 15 9.37 -32.37 24.59
N ALA A 16 10.69 -32.19 24.43
CA ALA A 16 11.46 -31.05 24.96
C ALA A 16 11.27 -29.73 24.19
N PHE A 17 10.62 -29.73 23.02
CA PHE A 17 10.38 -28.50 22.24
C PHE A 17 9.23 -27.63 22.77
N LYS A 18 8.62 -28.01 23.90
CA LYS A 18 7.35 -27.46 24.40
C LYS A 18 7.45 -26.04 24.96
N ASP A 19 8.59 -25.68 25.52
CA ASP A 19 8.77 -24.46 26.33
C ASP A 19 9.43 -23.30 25.56
N ALA A 20 9.78 -23.51 24.28
CA ALA A 20 10.48 -22.54 23.45
C ALA A 20 9.57 -21.89 22.39
N ILE A 21 8.48 -21.25 22.83
CA ILE A 21 7.67 -20.38 21.96
C ILE A 21 8.52 -19.17 21.56
N MET A 22 9.20 -19.25 20.41
CA MET A 22 9.79 -18.09 19.77
C MET A 22 8.68 -17.20 19.23
N SER A 23 8.29 -16.19 20.01
CA SER A 23 7.38 -15.11 19.58
C SER A 23 8.09 -14.17 18.60
N LEU A 24 8.44 -14.70 17.41
CA LEU A 24 8.95 -13.93 16.28
C LEU A 24 7.81 -13.13 15.63
N THR A 25 7.16 -12.26 16.39
CA THR A 25 6.16 -11.31 15.86
C THR A 25 6.75 -10.60 14.63
N PRO A 26 6.15 -10.74 13.44
CA PRO A 26 4.75 -11.11 13.20
C PRO A 26 4.48 -12.58 12.77
N TYR A 27 5.49 -13.43 12.59
CA TYR A 27 5.32 -14.84 12.25
C TYR A 27 4.79 -15.66 13.44
N GLN A 28 3.49 -15.94 13.44
CA GLN A 28 2.83 -16.81 14.42
C GLN A 28 3.22 -18.30 14.23
N LEU A 29 4.37 -18.69 14.77
CA LEU A 29 4.89 -20.07 14.71
C LEU A 29 4.21 -21.02 15.74
N HIS A 30 2.88 -21.01 15.81
CA HIS A 30 2.09 -21.80 16.77
C HIS A 30 1.93 -23.27 16.34
N TRP A 31 3.01 -24.03 16.54
CA TRP A 31 3.09 -25.49 16.41
C TRP A 31 2.28 -26.21 17.50
N SER A 32 0.95 -26.10 17.47
CA SER A 32 0.07 -26.84 18.38
C SER A 32 0.12 -28.35 18.12
N ASP A 33 0.06 -29.16 19.19
CA ASP A 33 -0.04 -30.63 19.11
C ASP A 33 -1.22 -31.08 18.22
N ALA A 34 -2.32 -30.32 18.22
CA ALA A 34 -3.49 -30.56 17.38
C ALA A 34 -3.22 -30.34 15.88
N LEU A 35 -2.43 -29.32 15.50
CA LEU A 35 -1.99 -29.14 14.11
C LEU A 35 -1.06 -30.28 13.70
N ILE A 36 -0.08 -30.59 14.55
CA ILE A 36 0.92 -31.64 14.34
C ILE A 36 0.23 -33.01 14.08
N ARG A 37 -0.65 -33.46 14.99
CA ARG A 37 -1.45 -34.68 14.84
C ARG A 37 -2.33 -34.67 13.58
N ARG A 38 -2.91 -33.53 13.21
CA ARG A 38 -3.77 -33.43 12.01
C ARG A 38 -2.94 -33.60 10.73
N VAL A 39 -1.75 -33.01 10.66
CA VAL A 39 -0.84 -33.20 9.51
C VAL A 39 -0.38 -34.66 9.44
N GLU A 40 0.00 -35.28 10.56
CA GLU A 40 0.35 -36.72 10.63
C GLU A 40 -0.78 -37.62 10.10
N LEU A 41 -2.01 -37.43 10.58
CA LEU A 41 -3.19 -38.17 10.13
C LEU A 41 -3.40 -38.04 8.61
N ARG A 42 -3.20 -36.85 8.04
CA ARG A 42 -3.34 -36.61 6.60
C ARG A 42 -2.15 -37.14 5.79
N LEU A 43 -0.92 -37.10 6.31
CA LEU A 43 0.24 -37.76 5.71
C LEU A 43 0.02 -39.28 5.65
N GLN A 44 -0.51 -39.90 6.71
CA GLN A 44 -0.90 -41.31 6.72
C GLN A 44 -2.00 -41.62 5.70
N GLN A 45 -3.02 -40.76 5.58
CA GLN A 45 -4.08 -40.87 4.57
C GLN A 45 -3.54 -40.82 3.13
N VAL A 46 -2.56 -39.94 2.86
CA VAL A 46 -1.86 -39.87 1.56
C VAL A 46 -1.00 -41.12 1.34
N HIS A 47 -0.19 -41.52 2.32
CA HIS A 47 0.68 -42.71 2.26
C HIS A 47 -0.12 -43.98 1.91
N ALA A 48 -1.20 -44.26 2.63
CA ALA A 48 -2.04 -45.44 2.38
C ALA A 48 -2.70 -45.43 0.98
N SER A 49 -3.01 -44.24 0.45
CA SER A 49 -3.51 -44.12 -0.93
C SER A 49 -2.42 -44.41 -1.97
N LEU A 50 -1.18 -44.00 -1.71
CA LEU A 50 -0.03 -44.28 -2.56
C LEU A 50 0.37 -45.76 -2.49
N GLU A 51 0.33 -46.42 -1.33
CA GLU A 51 0.50 -47.87 -1.22
C GLU A 51 -0.54 -48.65 -2.04
N GLU A 52 -1.80 -48.17 -2.10
CA GLU A 52 -2.82 -48.74 -2.98
C GLU A 52 -2.52 -48.51 -4.47
N PHE A 53 -1.84 -47.42 -4.84
CA PHE A 53 -1.37 -47.20 -6.21
C PHE A 53 -0.28 -48.20 -6.61
N TYR A 54 0.80 -48.33 -5.83
CA TYR A 54 1.90 -49.28 -6.13
C TYR A 54 1.37 -50.72 -6.23
N ARG A 55 0.54 -51.15 -5.27
CA ARG A 55 -0.08 -52.47 -5.25
C ARG A 55 -1.01 -52.75 -6.44
N LYS A 56 -1.64 -51.71 -7.02
CA LYS A 56 -2.53 -51.84 -8.19
C LYS A 56 -1.82 -51.76 -9.54
N GLN A 57 -0.58 -51.31 -9.57
CA GLN A 57 0.25 -51.29 -10.77
C GLN A 57 1.26 -52.45 -10.80
N ASN A 58 1.23 -53.32 -9.78
CA ASN A 58 2.18 -54.41 -9.56
C ASN A 58 3.65 -53.95 -9.54
N TYR A 59 3.91 -52.71 -9.10
CA TYR A 59 5.28 -52.21 -8.95
C TYR A 59 5.98 -52.94 -7.81
N SER A 60 7.18 -53.43 -8.08
CA SER A 60 7.94 -54.27 -7.15
C SER A 60 8.35 -53.53 -5.87
N ALA A 61 8.27 -54.23 -4.73
CA ALA A 61 8.73 -53.73 -3.45
C ALA A 61 10.20 -54.16 -3.21
N VAL A 62 11.13 -53.43 -3.83
CA VAL A 62 12.58 -53.38 -3.53
C VAL A 62 13.25 -54.73 -3.21
N THR A 63 13.62 -55.49 -4.25
CA THR A 63 14.62 -56.58 -4.12
C THR A 63 15.95 -56.12 -4.70
N HIS A 64 16.93 -55.77 -3.84
CA HIS A 64 18.26 -55.36 -4.28
C HIS A 64 19.16 -56.56 -4.65
N THR A 65 19.03 -57.07 -5.88
CA THR A 65 20.00 -58.01 -6.47
C THR A 65 21.21 -57.27 -7.06
N THR A 66 22.04 -56.67 -6.21
CA THR A 66 23.36 -56.15 -6.60
C THR A 66 24.42 -57.23 -6.42
N ALA A 67 24.80 -57.89 -7.52
CA ALA A 67 25.81 -58.94 -7.52
C ALA A 67 27.25 -58.37 -7.54
N THR A 68 27.76 -58.01 -6.36
CA THR A 68 29.20 -57.88 -6.07
C THR A 68 29.48 -58.45 -4.69
N VAL A 69 30.49 -59.31 -4.59
CA VAL A 69 30.91 -60.02 -3.37
C VAL A 69 31.84 -59.14 -2.54
N GLU A 70 31.93 -59.43 -1.23
CA GLU A 70 32.87 -58.85 -0.24
C GLU A 70 32.73 -57.34 0.07
N GLU A 71 31.98 -56.99 1.13
CA GLU A 71 32.52 -56.46 2.41
C GLU A 71 31.37 -56.09 3.40
N ASP A 72 31.61 -56.26 4.71
CA ASP A 72 30.82 -55.87 5.91
C ASP A 72 29.33 -56.28 6.05
N GLU A 73 29.05 -57.33 6.83
CA GLU A 73 27.69 -57.78 7.18
C GLU A 73 27.01 -57.03 8.36
N GLU A 74 27.74 -56.22 9.14
CA GLU A 74 27.23 -55.71 10.43
C GLU A 74 26.28 -54.48 10.35
N GLN A 75 26.06 -53.90 9.17
CA GLN A 75 25.04 -52.86 8.98
C GLN A 75 23.85 -53.35 8.15
N ARG A 76 22.90 -54.01 8.83
CA ARG A 76 21.56 -54.31 8.29
C ARG A 76 20.81 -53.02 7.97
N GLN A 77 20.98 -52.52 6.75
CA GLN A 77 20.21 -51.41 6.20
C GLN A 77 18.74 -51.80 6.21
N GLN A 78 17.91 -51.07 6.97
CA GLN A 78 16.48 -51.32 7.06
C GLN A 78 15.85 -51.13 5.67
N GLU A 79 14.94 -52.04 5.29
CA GLU A 79 14.25 -52.04 4.00
C GLU A 79 13.40 -50.77 3.82
N GLU A 80 14.00 -49.71 3.28
CA GLU A 80 13.28 -48.47 2.97
C GLU A 80 12.29 -48.72 1.82
N GLY A 81 11.00 -48.80 2.15
CA GLY A 81 9.91 -48.99 1.19
C GLY A 81 9.81 -47.92 0.08
N PRO A 82 8.83 -48.06 -0.84
CA PRO A 82 8.69 -47.22 -2.02
C PRO A 82 8.29 -45.77 -1.73
N ILE A 83 7.94 -45.44 -0.48
CA ILE A 83 7.49 -44.12 -0.02
C ILE A 83 8.36 -43.72 1.18
N SER A 84 8.89 -42.50 1.17
CA SER A 84 9.59 -41.90 2.31
C SER A 84 9.00 -40.53 2.64
N SER A 85 8.86 -40.21 3.93
CA SER A 85 8.51 -38.86 4.36
C SER A 85 9.75 -37.96 4.28
N VAL A 86 9.63 -36.71 3.80
CA VAL A 86 10.76 -35.80 3.62
C VAL A 86 10.47 -34.36 4.09
N GLY A 87 11.41 -33.44 3.83
CA GLY A 87 11.18 -32.00 3.96
C GLY A 87 11.37 -31.39 5.35
N SER A 88 11.10 -30.07 5.44
CA SER A 88 11.36 -29.29 6.66
C SER A 88 10.36 -29.55 7.80
N PHE A 89 9.22 -30.20 7.53
CA PHE A 89 8.21 -30.51 8.53
C PHE A 89 8.71 -31.51 9.58
N LEU A 90 9.38 -32.58 9.13
CA LEU A 90 9.99 -33.59 10.00
C LEU A 90 11.11 -33.01 10.87
N LEU A 91 11.87 -32.08 10.30
CA LEU A 91 12.94 -31.36 11.00
C LEU A 91 12.41 -30.28 11.97
N ARG A 92 11.09 -30.07 12.05
CA ARG A 92 10.43 -28.95 12.77
C ARG A 92 10.93 -27.55 12.38
N THR A 93 11.52 -27.41 11.19
CA THR A 93 12.02 -26.12 10.65
C THR A 93 11.17 -25.58 9.48
N CYS A 94 9.91 -25.99 9.40
CA CYS A 94 8.92 -25.34 8.53
C CYS A 94 8.48 -23.99 9.13
N VAL A 95 8.19 -23.03 8.26
CA VAL A 95 7.70 -21.69 8.63
C VAL A 95 6.64 -21.23 7.62
N HIS A 96 5.81 -20.26 7.99
CA HIS A 96 4.87 -19.64 7.07
C HIS A 96 5.59 -18.74 6.05
N SER A 97 5.07 -18.70 4.81
CA SER A 97 5.63 -17.87 3.73
C SER A 97 5.40 -16.37 3.90
N THR A 98 4.44 -15.97 4.73
CA THR A 98 4.06 -14.57 4.97
C THR A 98 3.89 -14.30 6.47
N PRO A 99 4.13 -13.07 6.95
CA PRO A 99 3.86 -12.67 8.33
C PRO A 99 2.40 -12.24 8.56
N LEU A 100 1.63 -11.99 7.49
CA LEU A 100 0.23 -11.59 7.56
C LEU A 100 -0.67 -12.81 7.74
N TYR A 101 -1.45 -12.84 8.81
CA TYR A 101 -2.31 -13.98 9.18
C TYR A 101 -3.36 -14.30 8.11
N GLU A 102 -3.88 -13.27 7.45
CA GLU A 102 -4.89 -13.34 6.39
C GLU A 102 -4.37 -14.19 5.21
N THR A 103 -3.11 -13.99 4.81
CA THR A 103 -2.49 -14.77 3.73
C THR A 103 -1.91 -16.11 4.21
N GLN A 104 -1.56 -16.25 5.50
CA GLN A 104 -1.16 -17.54 6.08
C GLN A 104 -2.28 -18.59 5.94
N LEU A 105 -3.54 -18.18 6.12
CA LEU A 105 -4.72 -19.04 5.97
C LEU A 105 -4.91 -19.61 4.55
N GLU A 106 -4.44 -18.90 3.51
CA GLU A 106 -4.58 -19.35 2.11
C GLU A 106 -3.51 -20.35 1.68
N HIS A 107 -2.30 -20.19 2.22
CA HIS A 107 -1.10 -20.94 1.84
C HIS A 107 -0.88 -22.17 2.72
N GLY A 108 -1.11 -22.02 4.02
CA GLY A 108 -0.78 -23.03 5.03
C GLY A 108 0.72 -23.33 5.16
N VAL A 109 1.03 -24.36 5.94
CA VAL A 109 2.36 -24.96 6.05
C VAL A 109 2.51 -26.12 5.07
N GLY A 110 3.70 -26.33 4.49
CA GLY A 110 3.99 -27.52 3.69
C GLY A 110 4.53 -28.69 4.51
N ALA A 111 4.10 -29.91 4.19
CA ALA A 111 4.78 -31.15 4.56
C ALA A 111 5.07 -31.96 3.29
N ASP A 112 6.16 -32.72 3.25
CA ASP A 112 6.67 -33.32 2.01
C ASP A 112 6.73 -34.85 2.10
N ILE A 113 6.38 -35.55 1.01
CA ILE A 113 6.57 -36.99 0.82
C ILE A 113 7.32 -37.23 -0.49
N ALA A 114 8.25 -38.18 -0.53
CA ALA A 114 8.92 -38.64 -1.73
C ALA A 114 8.51 -40.08 -2.09
N ILE A 115 8.32 -40.37 -3.38
CA ILE A 115 8.01 -41.73 -3.87
C ILE A 115 9.06 -42.21 -4.89
N LYS A 116 9.49 -43.47 -4.75
CA LYS A 116 10.50 -44.11 -5.58
C LYS A 116 9.89 -44.52 -6.93
N ILE A 117 10.27 -43.83 -8.01
CA ILE A 117 9.91 -44.19 -9.39
C ILE A 117 10.47 -45.60 -9.66
N PRO A 118 9.63 -46.59 -9.99
CA PRO A 118 10.06 -47.97 -10.24
C PRO A 118 10.98 -48.09 -11.46
N GLU A 119 11.84 -49.12 -11.49
CA GLU A 119 12.78 -49.34 -12.60
C GLU A 119 12.02 -49.76 -13.87
N GLU A 120 10.87 -50.43 -13.69
CA GLU A 120 9.88 -50.74 -14.72
C GLU A 120 9.24 -49.49 -15.38
N VAL A 121 9.53 -48.29 -14.85
CA VAL A 121 9.06 -46.99 -15.36
C VAL A 121 10.21 -46.11 -15.87
N CYS A 122 11.40 -46.22 -15.27
CA CYS A 122 12.61 -45.54 -15.75
C CYS A 122 13.86 -46.32 -15.34
N SER A 123 14.48 -46.98 -16.32
CA SER A 123 15.71 -47.76 -16.16
C SER A 123 16.95 -46.89 -16.00
N LEU A 124 18.00 -47.40 -15.36
CA LEU A 124 19.29 -46.69 -15.22
C LEU A 124 19.85 -46.22 -16.58
N LYS A 125 19.63 -47.01 -17.64
CA LYS A 125 20.04 -46.66 -19.01
C LYS A 125 19.31 -45.43 -19.53
N GLU A 126 17.98 -45.37 -19.40
CA GLU A 126 17.18 -44.22 -19.85
C GLU A 126 17.57 -42.92 -19.14
N ILE A 127 18.02 -42.99 -17.87
CA ILE A 127 18.51 -41.82 -17.13
C ILE A 127 19.83 -41.30 -17.75
N HIS A 128 20.73 -42.19 -18.15
CA HIS A 128 21.98 -41.84 -18.86
C HIS A 128 21.73 -41.35 -20.30
N ASP A 129 20.72 -41.91 -20.98
CA ASP A 129 20.30 -41.50 -22.33
C ASP A 129 19.47 -40.19 -22.33
N GLY A 130 19.10 -39.67 -21.14
CA GLY A 130 18.48 -38.35 -20.97
C GLY A 130 16.96 -38.34 -20.74
N HIS A 131 16.31 -39.49 -20.75
CA HIS A 131 14.84 -39.61 -20.75
C HIS A 131 14.20 -39.52 -19.35
N TYR A 132 14.97 -39.27 -18.28
CA TYR A 132 14.45 -39.25 -16.91
C TYR A 132 13.28 -38.27 -16.70
N LEU A 133 13.42 -37.02 -17.12
CA LEU A 133 12.41 -35.97 -16.88
C LEU A 133 11.09 -36.28 -17.59
N GLU A 134 11.16 -36.87 -18.80
CA GLU A 134 10.01 -37.32 -19.57
C GLU A 134 9.30 -38.48 -18.86
N ARG A 135 10.03 -39.54 -18.48
CA ARG A 135 9.49 -40.69 -17.72
C ARG A 135 8.89 -40.25 -16.37
N ARG A 136 9.56 -39.35 -15.66
CA ARG A 136 9.10 -38.72 -14.40
C ARG A 136 7.79 -37.97 -14.59
N HIS A 137 7.64 -37.18 -15.65
CA HIS A 137 6.38 -36.48 -15.93
C HIS A 137 5.25 -37.45 -16.27
N VAL A 138 5.50 -38.48 -17.10
CA VAL A 138 4.52 -39.53 -17.41
C VAL A 138 4.08 -40.29 -16.15
N PHE A 139 4.99 -40.56 -15.21
CA PHE A 139 4.67 -41.17 -13.92
C PHE A 139 3.85 -40.24 -13.02
N LEU A 140 4.21 -38.96 -12.93
CA LEU A 140 3.43 -37.93 -12.23
C LEU A 140 1.98 -37.87 -12.72
N LEU A 141 1.75 -37.91 -14.04
CA LEU A 141 0.41 -37.93 -14.63
C LEU A 141 -0.40 -39.18 -14.23
N LYS A 142 0.25 -40.35 -14.11
CA LYS A 142 -0.40 -41.58 -13.62
C LYS A 142 -0.83 -41.45 -12.16
N VAL A 143 0.03 -40.89 -11.30
CA VAL A 143 -0.26 -40.65 -9.88
C VAL A 143 -1.35 -39.60 -9.70
N GLU A 144 -1.31 -38.48 -10.44
CA GLU A 144 -2.33 -37.43 -10.41
C GLU A 144 -3.73 -38.00 -10.74
N LYS A 145 -3.82 -38.78 -11.82
CA LYS A 145 -5.05 -39.44 -12.29
C LYS A 145 -5.56 -40.50 -11.31
N PHE A 146 -4.67 -41.14 -10.56
CA PHE A 146 -5.05 -42.06 -9.49
C PHE A 146 -5.61 -41.32 -8.27
N LEU A 147 -4.90 -40.32 -7.74
CA LEU A 147 -5.28 -39.60 -6.51
C LEU A 147 -6.62 -38.88 -6.65
N LYS A 148 -6.92 -38.32 -7.84
CA LYS A 148 -8.23 -37.72 -8.16
C LYS A 148 -9.35 -38.76 -8.11
N LYS A 149 -9.19 -39.91 -8.78
CA LYS A 149 -10.15 -41.03 -8.73
C LYS A 149 -10.32 -41.63 -7.32
N TYR A 150 -9.24 -41.67 -6.52
CA TYR A 150 -9.29 -42.16 -5.14
C TYR A 150 -10.14 -41.23 -4.26
N ASN A 151 -9.99 -39.91 -4.41
CA ASN A 151 -10.81 -38.90 -3.74
C ASN A 151 -12.30 -39.08 -4.05
N GLU A 152 -12.65 -39.14 -5.34
CA GLU A 152 -14.04 -39.33 -5.79
C GLU A 152 -14.66 -40.61 -5.20
N LYS A 153 -13.90 -41.71 -5.14
CA LYS A 153 -14.35 -42.97 -4.57
C LYS A 153 -14.57 -42.87 -3.06
N MET A 154 -13.71 -42.16 -2.33
CA MET A 154 -13.86 -41.94 -0.89
C MET A 154 -15.03 -41.00 -0.58
N MET A 155 -15.23 -39.94 -1.35
CA MET A 155 -16.36 -39.01 -1.17
C MET A 155 -17.70 -39.67 -1.51
N LYS A 156 -17.77 -40.52 -2.55
CA LYS A 156 -18.95 -41.34 -2.85
C LYS A 156 -19.25 -42.33 -1.71
N LYS A 157 -18.23 -42.98 -1.13
CA LYS A 157 -18.37 -43.83 0.07
C LYS A 157 -18.84 -43.06 1.32
N LYS A 158 -18.46 -41.78 1.45
CA LYS A 158 -18.93 -40.92 2.55
C LYS A 158 -20.41 -40.63 2.40
N ALA A 159 -20.83 -40.17 1.22
CA ALA A 159 -22.22 -39.87 0.90
C ALA A 159 -23.16 -41.08 1.10
N SER A 160 -22.72 -42.28 0.69
CA SER A 160 -23.51 -43.52 0.89
C SER A 160 -23.55 -44.02 2.35
N LYS A 161 -22.69 -43.52 3.24
CA LYS A 161 -22.75 -43.83 4.68
C LYS A 161 -23.59 -42.83 5.45
N SER A 162 -23.55 -41.54 5.09
CA SER A 162 -24.36 -40.50 5.74
C SER A 162 -25.88 -40.68 5.56
N SER A 163 -26.33 -41.53 4.63
CA SER A 163 -27.74 -41.91 4.49
C SER A 163 -28.19 -43.09 5.35
N ALA A 164 -27.30 -43.71 6.13
CA ALA A 164 -27.59 -44.93 6.90
C ALA A 164 -27.57 -44.72 8.44
N THR A 165 -26.96 -43.63 8.91
CA THR A 165 -26.90 -43.23 10.32
C THR A 165 -26.97 -41.70 10.40
N ALA A 166 -28.18 -41.16 10.54
CA ALA A 166 -28.46 -39.71 10.47
C ALA A 166 -29.34 -39.20 11.63
N GLU A 167 -29.42 -39.95 12.73
CA GLU A 167 -30.05 -39.53 13.99
C GLU A 167 -29.12 -39.85 15.17
N THR A 168 -29.04 -38.92 16.13
CA THR A 168 -28.35 -39.07 17.43
C THR A 168 -26.81 -39.10 17.46
N GLU A 169 -26.11 -38.18 16.77
CA GLU A 169 -24.67 -37.93 17.04
C GLU A 169 -24.22 -36.45 16.90
N GLU A 170 -25.06 -35.49 17.36
CA GLU A 170 -24.68 -34.06 17.46
C GLU A 170 -24.58 -33.57 18.93
N ARG A 171 -23.53 -33.99 19.64
CA ARG A 171 -22.88 -33.24 20.74
C ARG A 171 -21.48 -33.83 21.00
N GLU A 172 -20.55 -32.95 21.36
CA GLU A 172 -19.13 -33.22 21.65
C GLU A 172 -18.25 -33.73 20.49
N MET A 173 -17.46 -32.83 19.89
CA MET A 173 -16.36 -33.19 18.99
C MET A 173 -15.18 -33.79 19.79
N THR A 174 -15.04 -35.12 19.78
CA THR A 174 -13.89 -35.82 20.37
C THR A 174 -12.75 -36.03 19.35
N ASP A 175 -11.52 -36.22 19.86
CA ASP A 175 -10.30 -36.45 19.04
C ASP A 175 -10.41 -37.71 18.15
N GLU A 176 -11.27 -38.67 18.53
CA GLU A 176 -11.63 -39.85 17.74
C GLU A 176 -12.41 -39.51 16.46
N HIS A 177 -13.27 -38.50 16.51
CA HIS A 177 -14.16 -38.16 15.40
C HIS A 177 -13.38 -37.50 14.24
N GLU A 178 -12.32 -36.72 14.52
CA GLU A 178 -11.41 -36.25 13.45
C GLU A 178 -10.59 -37.39 12.82
N ARG A 179 -10.19 -38.41 13.61
CA ARG A 179 -9.47 -39.60 13.09
C ARG A 179 -10.30 -40.42 12.10
N ARG A 180 -11.62 -40.52 12.31
CA ARG A 180 -12.54 -41.27 11.44
C ARG A 180 -13.09 -40.44 10.26
N SER A 181 -12.90 -39.12 10.27
CA SER A 181 -13.48 -38.21 9.27
C SER A 181 -12.72 -38.21 7.94
N ILE A 182 -13.38 -38.71 6.89
CA ILE A 182 -12.96 -38.55 5.49
C ILE A 182 -13.12 -37.07 5.12
N VAL A 183 -11.99 -36.41 4.88
CA VAL A 183 -11.89 -35.01 4.44
C VAL A 183 -11.60 -34.97 2.94
N PRO A 184 -12.37 -34.22 2.12
CA PRO A 184 -12.07 -34.06 0.69
C PRO A 184 -10.74 -33.34 0.50
N TRP A 185 -9.95 -33.81 -0.48
CA TRP A 185 -8.74 -33.12 -0.92
C TRP A 185 -8.83 -32.63 -2.37
N GLU A 186 -7.98 -31.67 -2.73
CA GLU A 186 -7.78 -31.15 -4.07
C GLU A 186 -6.34 -31.45 -4.51
N VAL A 187 -6.16 -32.08 -5.67
CA VAL A 187 -4.83 -32.44 -6.21
C VAL A 187 -4.46 -31.47 -7.32
N ARG A 188 -3.45 -30.64 -7.06
CA ARG A 188 -2.90 -29.65 -7.98
C ARG A 188 -1.52 -30.07 -8.46
N ARG A 189 -1.19 -29.76 -9.71
CA ARG A 189 0.20 -29.75 -10.17
C ARG A 189 0.81 -28.39 -9.85
N VAL A 190 2.04 -28.38 -9.34
CA VAL A 190 2.74 -27.16 -8.92
C VAL A 190 4.19 -27.24 -9.42
N PRO A 191 4.76 -26.14 -9.94
CA PRO A 191 6.19 -26.02 -10.22
C PRO A 191 7.06 -26.45 -9.03
N PHE A 192 8.15 -27.19 -9.28
CA PHE A 192 9.12 -27.49 -8.22
C PHE A 192 9.68 -26.18 -7.63
N GLY A 193 9.85 -26.13 -6.32
CA GLY A 193 10.20 -24.90 -5.59
C GLY A 193 9.08 -23.84 -5.49
N GLY A 194 7.99 -23.96 -6.26
CA GLY A 194 6.89 -22.99 -6.30
C GLY A 194 7.09 -21.80 -7.24
N GLY A 195 8.00 -21.91 -8.22
CA GLY A 195 8.39 -20.84 -9.14
C GLY A 195 7.44 -20.59 -10.32
N SER A 196 8.01 -20.51 -11.51
CA SER A 196 7.35 -20.17 -12.79
C SER A 196 6.48 -21.29 -13.38
N VAL A 197 5.52 -20.94 -14.23
CA VAL A 197 4.84 -21.92 -15.10
C VAL A 197 5.85 -22.61 -16.02
N LYS A 198 5.69 -23.93 -16.24
CA LYS A 198 6.56 -24.81 -17.06
C LYS A 198 8.04 -24.82 -16.62
N THR A 199 8.30 -24.96 -15.32
CA THR A 199 9.62 -25.40 -14.80
C THR A 199 9.99 -26.80 -15.29
N GLU A 200 11.28 -27.16 -15.24
CA GLU A 200 11.78 -28.47 -15.69
C GLU A 200 11.31 -29.66 -14.84
N LYS A 201 10.70 -29.36 -13.69
CA LYS A 201 10.05 -30.32 -12.79
C LYS A 201 8.72 -29.77 -12.29
N ASP A 202 7.73 -30.65 -12.25
CA ASP A 202 6.47 -30.48 -11.49
C ASP A 202 6.46 -31.37 -10.26
N ILE A 203 5.62 -31.03 -9.28
CA ILE A 203 5.23 -31.85 -8.12
C ILE A 203 3.70 -31.88 -7.97
N LEU A 204 3.17 -32.81 -7.17
CA LEU A 204 1.74 -32.87 -6.86
C LEU A 204 1.48 -32.34 -5.45
N ARG A 205 0.73 -31.23 -5.36
CA ARG A 205 0.27 -30.65 -4.09
C ARG A 205 -1.14 -31.14 -3.77
N ILE A 206 -1.33 -31.63 -2.55
CA ILE A 206 -2.60 -32.09 -2.00
C ILE A 206 -3.06 -31.07 -0.94
N CYS A 207 -4.14 -30.35 -1.25
CA CYS A 207 -4.77 -29.37 -0.36
C CYS A 207 -6.03 -29.98 0.29
N PHE A 208 -6.21 -29.84 1.59
CA PHE A 208 -7.34 -30.42 2.32
C PHE A 208 -8.46 -29.38 2.50
N LEU A 209 -9.73 -29.81 2.42
CA LEU A 209 -10.90 -28.91 2.40
C LEU A 209 -11.90 -29.25 3.53
N LYS A 210 -12.16 -28.29 4.42
CA LYS A 210 -13.08 -28.43 5.57
C LYS A 210 -14.28 -27.49 5.40
N SER A 211 -15.49 -28.05 5.40
CA SER A 211 -16.72 -27.26 5.40
C SER A 211 -17.03 -26.72 6.80
N ARG A 212 -17.44 -25.45 6.90
CA ARG A 212 -17.95 -24.85 8.13
C ARG A 212 -18.87 -23.65 7.79
N CYS A 213 -20.14 -23.74 8.18
CA CYS A 213 -21.16 -22.70 7.97
C CYS A 213 -21.20 -22.20 6.51
N ASP A 214 -21.62 -23.08 5.61
CA ASP A 214 -21.81 -22.87 4.16
C ASP A 214 -20.62 -22.36 3.33
N LYS A 215 -19.46 -22.14 3.95
CA LYS A 215 -18.22 -21.75 3.27
C LYS A 215 -17.18 -22.87 3.42
N THR A 216 -16.79 -23.46 2.29
CA THR A 216 -15.67 -24.42 2.22
C THR A 216 -14.35 -23.69 2.45
N ARG A 217 -13.65 -23.99 3.55
CA ARG A 217 -12.32 -23.44 3.86
C ARG A 217 -11.24 -24.48 3.57
N ARG A 218 -10.02 -24.04 3.27
CA ARG A 218 -8.84 -24.94 3.24
C ARG A 218 -8.40 -25.24 4.67
N GLU A 219 -7.84 -26.42 4.92
CA GLU A 219 -7.04 -26.64 6.13
C GLU A 219 -5.70 -25.86 5.99
N VAL A 220 -5.10 -25.46 7.11
CA VAL A 220 -3.94 -24.54 7.14
C VAL A 220 -2.61 -25.24 6.79
N PHE A 221 -2.66 -26.26 5.91
CA PHE A 221 -1.49 -26.97 5.40
C PHE A 221 -1.78 -27.71 4.09
N HIS A 222 -0.70 -28.12 3.41
CA HIS A 222 -0.72 -28.94 2.21
C HIS A 222 0.37 -30.03 2.26
N VAL A 223 0.15 -31.12 1.52
CA VAL A 223 1.15 -32.18 1.34
C VAL A 223 1.71 -32.12 -0.08
N ASP A 224 3.01 -31.92 -0.22
CA ASP A 224 3.74 -31.91 -1.49
C ASP A 224 4.34 -33.29 -1.76
N VAL A 225 4.02 -33.89 -2.91
CA VAL A 225 4.53 -35.21 -3.34
C VAL A 225 5.61 -35.03 -4.40
N HIS A 226 6.81 -35.45 -4.02
CA HIS A 226 8.05 -35.44 -4.79
C HIS A 226 8.38 -36.85 -5.33
N PHE A 227 9.30 -36.92 -6.28
CA PHE A 227 9.61 -38.15 -7.03
C PHE A 227 11.12 -38.36 -7.06
N GLN A 228 11.59 -39.57 -6.74
CA GLN A 228 13.01 -39.95 -6.72
C GLN A 228 13.23 -41.22 -7.58
N PRO A 229 14.31 -41.36 -8.37
CA PRO A 229 14.59 -42.59 -9.13
C PRO A 229 15.01 -43.75 -8.20
N ILE A 230 14.45 -44.96 -8.37
CA ILE A 230 14.93 -46.12 -7.61
C ILE A 230 16.33 -46.59 -8.06
N ALA A 231 16.63 -46.47 -9.35
CA ALA A 231 17.86 -46.96 -9.97
C ALA A 231 19.14 -46.15 -9.61
N LEU A 232 19.00 -45.07 -8.84
CA LEU A 232 20.11 -44.18 -8.44
C LEU A 232 20.14 -44.03 -6.91
N THR A 233 20.80 -44.98 -6.23
CA THR A 233 21.09 -44.88 -4.80
C THR A 233 22.18 -43.84 -4.53
N GLY A 234 22.27 -43.29 -3.31
CA GLY A 234 23.11 -42.12 -3.00
C GLY A 234 24.59 -42.23 -3.39
N ARG A 235 25.22 -43.40 -3.20
CA ARG A 235 26.63 -43.65 -3.64
C ARG A 235 26.75 -43.67 -5.17
N ILE A 236 25.74 -44.18 -5.88
CA ILE A 236 25.71 -44.18 -7.35
C ILE A 236 25.43 -42.76 -7.85
N ALA A 237 24.50 -42.00 -7.25
CA ALA A 237 24.15 -40.65 -7.69
C ALA A 237 25.28 -39.60 -7.58
N SER A 238 26.24 -39.78 -6.67
CA SER A 238 27.41 -38.90 -6.56
C SER A 238 28.57 -39.29 -7.50
N VAL A 239 28.70 -40.59 -7.83
CA VAL A 239 29.79 -41.15 -8.67
C VAL A 239 29.40 -41.27 -10.14
N ALA A 240 28.12 -41.54 -10.45
CA ALA A 240 27.60 -41.73 -11.80
C ALA A 240 27.75 -40.45 -12.62
N ALA A 241 28.73 -40.47 -13.52
CA ALA A 241 29.09 -39.35 -14.36
C ALA A 241 28.06 -39.12 -15.48
N VAL A 242 26.92 -38.51 -15.14
CA VAL A 242 25.97 -37.88 -16.11
C VAL A 242 26.62 -36.61 -16.72
N ARG A 243 27.93 -36.61 -16.97
CA ARG A 243 28.77 -35.43 -17.24
C ARG A 243 28.59 -34.83 -18.66
N LYS A 244 27.70 -35.37 -19.49
CA LYS A 244 27.42 -34.85 -20.83
C LYS A 244 26.59 -33.56 -20.83
N HIS A 245 25.72 -33.35 -19.84
CA HIS A 245 24.75 -32.24 -19.82
C HIS A 245 24.57 -31.65 -18.39
N PRO A 246 25.48 -30.79 -17.90
CA PRO A 246 25.60 -30.42 -16.48
C PRO A 246 24.29 -30.02 -15.78
N PHE A 247 23.44 -29.24 -16.43
CA PHE A 247 22.16 -28.79 -15.86
C PHE A 247 21.16 -29.94 -15.66
N TYR A 248 21.05 -30.85 -16.65
CA TYR A 248 20.25 -32.07 -16.52
C TYR A 248 20.81 -32.99 -15.42
N SER A 249 22.14 -33.08 -15.28
CA SER A 249 22.80 -33.83 -14.22
C SER A 249 22.35 -33.36 -12.83
N TYR A 250 22.33 -32.04 -12.59
CA TYR A 250 21.88 -31.48 -11.31
C TYR A 250 20.37 -31.65 -11.08
N LEU A 251 19.54 -31.62 -12.13
CA LEU A 251 18.12 -31.99 -12.01
C LEU A 251 17.93 -33.46 -11.59
N VAL A 252 18.70 -34.40 -12.14
CA VAL A 252 18.65 -35.82 -11.73
C VAL A 252 19.18 -36.00 -10.30
N GLN A 253 20.32 -35.38 -9.97
CA GLN A 253 20.93 -35.47 -8.62
C GLN A 253 20.04 -34.87 -7.53
N GLU A 254 19.33 -33.78 -7.80
CA GLU A 254 18.39 -33.18 -6.85
C GLU A 254 17.25 -34.13 -6.45
N ASP A 255 16.70 -34.92 -7.38
CA ASP A 255 15.66 -35.91 -7.05
C ASP A 255 16.26 -37.14 -6.34
N ALA A 256 17.48 -37.57 -6.70
CA ALA A 256 18.13 -38.77 -6.17
C ALA A 256 18.78 -38.59 -4.80
N LEU A 257 19.31 -37.40 -4.48
CA LEU A 257 20.03 -37.12 -3.23
C LEU A 257 19.13 -36.56 -2.12
N MET A 258 17.89 -36.17 -2.42
CA MET A 258 16.94 -35.56 -1.47
C MET A 258 16.81 -36.30 -0.12
N THR A 259 16.74 -37.62 -0.13
CA THR A 259 16.67 -38.45 1.10
C THR A 259 18.01 -38.54 1.84
N VAL A 260 19.13 -38.51 1.12
CA VAL A 260 20.50 -38.48 1.69
C VAL A 260 20.76 -37.13 2.37
N HIS A 261 20.41 -36.02 1.69
CA HIS A 261 20.49 -34.67 2.23
C HIS A 261 19.62 -34.49 3.47
N LEU A 262 18.40 -35.04 3.47
CA LEU A 262 17.54 -35.04 4.63
C LEU A 262 18.14 -35.81 5.80
N ARG A 263 18.75 -36.98 5.56
CA ARG A 263 19.40 -37.78 6.61
C ARG A 263 20.59 -37.01 7.23
N LYS A 264 21.45 -36.40 6.41
CA LYS A 264 22.52 -35.48 6.87
C LYS A 264 21.96 -34.34 7.72
N LEU A 265 20.91 -33.65 7.26
CA LEU A 265 20.28 -32.55 8.01
C LEU A 265 19.62 -33.03 9.30
N HIS A 266 19.02 -34.22 9.32
CA HIS A 266 18.42 -34.79 10.52
C HIS A 266 19.49 -35.10 11.58
N GLU A 267 20.57 -35.79 11.21
CA GLU A 267 21.72 -36.01 12.11
C GLU A 267 22.31 -34.69 12.62
N PHE A 268 22.41 -33.69 11.77
CA PHE A 268 22.89 -32.36 12.11
C PHE A 268 22.02 -31.66 13.17
N TYR A 269 20.68 -31.67 13.01
CA TYR A 269 19.77 -31.08 14.00
C TYR A 269 19.58 -31.94 15.26
N LEU A 270 19.76 -33.26 15.17
CA LEU A 270 19.86 -34.14 16.34
C LEU A 270 21.09 -33.81 17.20
N LYS A 271 22.25 -33.60 16.57
CA LYS A 271 23.50 -33.26 17.26
C LYS A 271 23.49 -31.81 17.79
N ASN A 272 22.80 -30.89 17.10
CA ASN A 272 22.93 -29.44 17.32
C ASN A 272 21.56 -28.72 17.42
N HIS A 273 20.77 -29.01 18.47
CA HIS A 273 19.40 -28.46 18.62
C HIS A 273 19.30 -26.93 18.53
N LEU A 274 20.28 -26.18 19.06
CA LEU A 274 20.31 -24.71 19.01
C LEU A 274 20.31 -24.16 17.57
N LEU A 275 20.96 -24.87 16.63
CA LEU A 275 21.04 -24.47 15.22
C LEU A 275 19.69 -24.62 14.49
N SER A 276 18.73 -25.37 15.05
CA SER A 276 17.36 -25.45 14.54
C SER A 276 16.61 -24.12 14.68
N ARG A 277 16.79 -23.41 15.82
CA ARG A 277 16.20 -22.08 16.05
C ARG A 277 16.77 -21.03 15.09
N ALA A 278 18.10 -20.97 14.97
CA ALA A 278 18.77 -20.10 14.00
C ALA A 278 18.32 -20.40 12.55
N THR A 279 18.10 -21.68 12.21
CA THR A 279 17.52 -22.07 10.90
C THR A 279 16.11 -21.51 10.72
N VAL A 280 15.24 -21.63 11.72
CA VAL A 280 13.86 -21.09 11.67
C VAL A 280 13.88 -19.57 11.49
N PHE A 281 14.73 -18.86 12.24
CA PHE A 281 14.93 -17.43 12.07
C PHE A 281 15.38 -17.07 10.64
N LEU A 282 16.43 -17.73 10.12
CA LEU A 282 16.97 -17.47 8.79
C LEU A 282 15.97 -17.80 7.67
N LYS A 283 15.11 -18.81 7.85
CA LYS A 283 13.99 -19.10 6.94
C LYS A 283 12.93 -18.00 6.98
N CYS A 284 12.53 -17.54 8.16
CA CYS A 284 11.61 -16.39 8.30
C CYS A 284 12.20 -15.12 7.67
N TRP A 285 13.48 -14.81 7.90
CA TRP A 285 14.19 -13.70 7.25
C TRP A 285 14.15 -13.81 5.73
N ALA A 286 14.59 -14.94 5.16
CA ALA A 286 14.62 -15.13 3.72
C ALA A 286 13.23 -15.03 3.06
N TYR A 287 12.16 -15.44 3.76
CA TYR A 287 10.79 -15.18 3.32
C TYR A 287 10.44 -13.69 3.40
N HIS A 288 10.82 -13.01 4.49
CA HIS A 288 10.46 -11.63 4.77
C HIS A 288 11.04 -10.62 3.77
N VAL A 289 12.30 -10.80 3.40
CA VAL A 289 13.02 -9.98 2.40
C VAL A 289 12.91 -10.54 0.96
N GLY A 290 11.93 -11.43 0.70
CA GLY A 290 11.59 -11.86 -0.66
C GLY A 290 12.59 -12.77 -1.38
N LEU A 291 13.64 -13.23 -0.68
CA LEU A 291 14.70 -14.05 -1.27
C LEU A 291 14.25 -15.44 -1.71
N MET A 292 13.11 -15.94 -1.20
CA MET A 292 12.65 -17.30 -1.49
C MET A 292 11.87 -17.41 -2.79
N ALA A 293 12.07 -18.50 -3.54
CA ALA A 293 11.28 -18.80 -4.75
C ALA A 293 9.76 -18.85 -4.46
N ARG A 294 9.39 -19.33 -3.26
CA ARG A 294 7.98 -19.40 -2.80
C ARG A 294 7.31 -18.06 -2.49
N THR A 295 8.04 -16.94 -2.34
CA THR A 295 7.48 -15.59 -2.15
C THR A 295 7.73 -14.64 -3.32
N SER A 296 8.82 -14.82 -4.06
CA SER A 296 9.09 -14.05 -5.29
C SER A 296 8.41 -14.63 -6.53
N GLY A 297 8.15 -15.95 -6.55
CA GLY A 297 7.84 -16.68 -7.78
C GLY A 297 9.02 -16.80 -8.76
N HIS A 298 10.21 -16.32 -8.37
CA HIS A 298 11.41 -16.24 -9.21
C HIS A 298 12.16 -17.59 -9.23
N PRO A 299 12.58 -18.13 -10.39
CA PRO A 299 13.20 -19.45 -10.50
C PRO A 299 14.59 -19.53 -9.81
N GLU A 300 15.32 -18.41 -9.76
CA GLU A 300 16.64 -18.32 -9.09
C GLU A 300 16.54 -18.17 -7.56
N GLY A 301 15.33 -18.05 -7.00
CA GLY A 301 15.09 -17.78 -5.59
C GLY A 301 15.50 -18.94 -4.66
N LEU A 302 15.84 -18.61 -3.42
CA LEU A 302 16.29 -19.60 -2.43
C LEU A 302 15.15 -20.50 -1.96
N SER A 303 15.50 -21.70 -1.48
CA SER A 303 14.56 -22.66 -0.89
C SER A 303 14.83 -22.83 0.61
N GLY A 304 13.84 -23.34 1.36
CA GLY A 304 14.04 -23.69 2.77
C GLY A 304 15.14 -24.74 2.95
N PHE A 305 15.36 -25.61 1.96
CA PHE A 305 16.48 -26.54 1.94
C PHE A 305 17.82 -25.80 1.80
N HIS A 306 17.93 -24.81 0.91
CA HIS A 306 19.19 -24.07 0.71
C HIS A 306 19.66 -23.36 1.99
N ILE A 307 18.75 -22.77 2.77
CA ILE A 307 19.09 -22.13 4.06
C ILE A 307 19.61 -23.16 5.07
N SER A 308 18.99 -24.35 5.16
CA SER A 308 19.47 -25.44 6.01
C SER A 308 20.82 -26.01 5.55
N ALA A 309 21.02 -26.18 4.24
CA ALA A 309 22.26 -26.69 3.65
C ALA A 309 23.44 -25.70 3.79
N LEU A 310 23.17 -24.39 3.67
CA LEU A 310 24.15 -23.34 3.92
C LEU A 310 24.65 -23.36 5.37
N LEU A 311 23.74 -23.54 6.33
CA LEU A 311 24.10 -23.63 7.75
C LEU A 311 24.89 -24.91 8.06
N LEU A 312 24.49 -26.05 7.47
CA LEU A 312 25.27 -27.30 7.55
C LEU A 312 26.69 -27.08 7.01
N ARG A 313 26.83 -26.45 5.83
CA ARG A 313 28.13 -26.18 5.22
C ARG A 313 29.04 -25.31 6.09
N LEU A 314 28.51 -24.28 6.73
CA LEU A 314 29.30 -23.40 7.61
C LEU A 314 29.79 -24.10 8.89
N VAL A 315 29.13 -25.19 9.31
CA VAL A 315 29.61 -26.07 10.38
C VAL A 315 30.62 -27.09 9.85
N GLU A 316 30.44 -27.63 8.64
CA GLU A 316 31.45 -28.47 7.97
C GLU A 316 32.79 -27.72 7.74
N GLU A 317 32.74 -26.42 7.45
CA GLU A 317 33.92 -25.55 7.30
C GLU A 317 34.50 -25.05 8.63
N GLY A 318 33.89 -25.37 9.78
CA GLY A 318 34.31 -24.91 11.10
C GLY A 318 34.11 -23.40 11.36
N VAL A 319 33.46 -22.68 10.44
CA VAL A 319 33.13 -21.25 10.56
C VAL A 319 32.09 -21.01 11.65
N ILE A 320 31.16 -21.95 11.81
CA ILE A 320 30.16 -21.96 12.88
C ILE A 320 30.42 -23.18 13.79
N LEU A 321 30.55 -22.92 15.08
CA LEU A 321 30.67 -23.97 16.11
C LEU A 321 29.30 -24.19 16.78
N PRO A 322 28.90 -25.43 17.11
CA PRO A 322 27.64 -25.72 17.81
C PRO A 322 27.44 -25.00 19.16
N SER A 323 28.52 -24.52 19.77
CA SER A 323 28.54 -23.76 21.03
C SER A 323 28.30 -22.25 20.85
N MET A 324 28.17 -21.75 19.62
CA MET A 324 27.90 -20.33 19.34
C MET A 324 26.47 -19.92 19.74
N SER A 325 26.30 -18.66 20.12
CA SER A 325 24.98 -18.05 20.35
C SER A 325 24.18 -17.95 19.04
N GLU A 326 22.85 -17.98 19.15
CA GLU A 326 21.93 -17.84 18.01
C GLU A 326 22.23 -16.59 17.16
N GLU A 327 22.56 -15.47 17.80
CA GLU A 327 22.99 -14.25 17.09
C GLU A 327 24.28 -14.45 16.30
N ASN A 328 25.33 -15.04 16.89
CA ASN A 328 26.60 -15.25 16.19
C ASN A 328 26.43 -16.20 14.99
N VAL A 329 25.59 -17.23 15.13
CA VAL A 329 25.21 -18.15 14.04
C VAL A 329 24.53 -17.38 12.89
N ILE A 330 23.52 -16.55 13.20
CA ILE A 330 22.78 -15.77 12.20
C ILE A 330 23.68 -14.75 11.51
N ARG A 331 24.51 -14.02 12.27
CA ARG A 331 25.44 -13.03 11.72
C ARG A 331 26.54 -13.68 10.88
N ALA A 332 27.04 -14.87 11.25
CA ALA A 332 27.99 -15.62 10.44
C ALA A 332 27.40 -16.03 9.08
N VAL A 333 26.15 -16.48 9.05
CA VAL A 333 25.42 -16.76 7.80
C VAL A 333 25.28 -15.50 6.94
N TRP A 334 24.88 -14.36 7.52
CA TRP A 334 24.80 -13.10 6.77
C TRP A 334 26.16 -12.61 6.27
N VAL A 335 27.24 -12.74 7.06
CA VAL A 335 28.61 -12.40 6.62
C VAL A 335 29.05 -13.27 5.43
N TYR A 336 28.69 -14.55 5.41
CA TYR A 336 28.96 -15.43 4.26
C TYR A 336 28.17 -14.99 3.01
N LEU A 337 26.87 -14.72 3.15
CA LEU A 337 26.04 -14.21 2.05
C LEU A 337 26.51 -12.84 1.53
N SER A 338 26.97 -11.96 2.43
CA SER A 338 27.55 -10.65 2.14
C SER A 338 28.87 -10.74 1.36
N ARG A 339 29.77 -11.65 1.75
CA ARG A 339 31.03 -11.90 1.03
C ARG A 339 30.80 -12.64 -0.29
N GLY A 340 29.68 -13.35 -0.41
CA GLY A 340 29.37 -14.28 -1.48
C GLY A 340 30.01 -15.65 -1.24
N PRO A 341 29.40 -16.74 -1.72
CA PRO A 341 30.00 -18.06 -1.68
C PRO A 341 31.29 -18.05 -2.52
N THR A 342 32.41 -18.28 -1.85
CA THR A 342 33.72 -18.26 -2.50
C THR A 342 33.99 -19.55 -3.25
N HIS A 343 34.70 -19.47 -4.37
CA HIS A 343 35.38 -20.61 -4.99
C HIS A 343 36.60 -21.05 -4.16
N ASN A 344 36.41 -21.27 -2.86
CA ASN A 344 37.42 -21.83 -1.99
C ASN A 344 37.69 -23.27 -2.42
N LYS A 345 38.80 -23.46 -3.17
CA LYS A 345 39.39 -24.78 -3.37
C LYS A 345 39.56 -25.42 -2.00
N ILE A 346 38.93 -26.57 -1.79
CA ILE A 346 39.04 -27.30 -0.52
C ILE A 346 40.49 -27.77 -0.41
N ASN A 347 41.25 -27.22 0.56
CA ASN A 347 42.64 -27.61 0.85
C ASN A 347 42.71 -28.98 1.57
N GLY A 348 42.09 -30.00 0.97
CA GLY A 348 42.06 -31.38 1.43
C GLY A 348 42.06 -32.30 0.21
N SER A 349 42.78 -33.41 0.30
CA SER A 349 43.08 -34.28 -0.85
C SER A 349 41.83 -34.96 -1.42
N TRP A 350 41.27 -34.39 -2.49
CA TRP A 350 40.25 -34.99 -3.34
C TRP A 350 40.75 -34.99 -4.79
N LYS A 351 40.65 -36.13 -5.48
CA LYS A 351 40.99 -36.21 -6.91
C LYS A 351 40.15 -35.20 -7.69
N GLU A 352 40.77 -34.48 -8.62
CA GLU A 352 40.17 -33.36 -9.35
C GLU A 352 38.85 -33.79 -10.01
N THR A 353 37.73 -33.32 -9.46
CA THR A 353 36.42 -33.51 -10.07
C THR A 353 36.21 -32.40 -11.10
N PRO A 354 35.94 -32.74 -12.38
CA PRO A 354 35.79 -31.72 -13.41
C PRO A 354 34.58 -30.83 -13.09
N VAL A 355 34.84 -29.53 -12.99
CA VAL A 355 33.85 -28.51 -12.66
C VAL A 355 33.10 -28.10 -13.94
N PRO A 356 31.80 -27.77 -13.90
CA PRO A 356 31.12 -27.24 -15.08
C PRO A 356 31.68 -25.87 -15.46
N ALA A 357 31.98 -25.67 -16.75
CA ALA A 357 32.62 -24.44 -17.23
C ALA A 357 31.85 -23.13 -16.92
N ALA A 358 30.54 -23.20 -16.65
CA ALA A 358 29.75 -22.04 -16.20
C ALA A 358 30.04 -21.64 -14.74
N GLU A 359 30.41 -22.60 -13.88
CA GLU A 359 30.94 -22.30 -12.55
C GLU A 359 32.38 -21.79 -12.65
N GLU A 360 33.21 -22.37 -13.53
CA GLU A 360 34.59 -21.90 -13.74
C GLU A 360 34.65 -20.45 -14.26
N ARG A 361 33.66 -20.03 -15.06
CA ARG A 361 33.47 -18.63 -15.50
C ARG A 361 32.75 -17.74 -14.47
N GLY A 362 32.28 -18.28 -13.35
CA GLY A 362 31.56 -17.52 -12.32
C GLY A 362 30.17 -17.02 -12.75
N GLU A 363 29.50 -17.69 -13.70
CA GLU A 363 28.16 -17.31 -14.17
C GLU A 363 27.06 -17.69 -13.16
N VAL A 364 27.31 -18.74 -12.37
CA VAL A 364 26.37 -19.38 -11.44
C VAL A 364 26.96 -19.36 -10.03
N ALA A 365 26.13 -19.12 -9.02
CA ALA A 365 26.54 -19.26 -7.63
C ALA A 365 26.83 -20.73 -7.28
N VAL A 366 27.73 -20.96 -6.32
CA VAL A 366 28.22 -22.30 -5.97
C VAL A 366 28.00 -22.60 -4.48
N LEU A 367 27.38 -23.74 -4.17
CA LEU A 367 27.34 -24.30 -2.81
C LEU A 367 27.45 -25.83 -2.89
N ARG A 368 28.44 -26.41 -2.23
CA ARG A 368 28.68 -27.87 -2.16
C ARG A 368 28.78 -28.31 -0.70
N LEU A 369 28.18 -29.45 -0.37
CA LEU A 369 28.35 -30.11 0.94
C LEU A 369 29.61 -30.99 0.94
N ALA A 370 30.12 -31.32 2.13
CA ALA A 370 31.28 -32.19 2.28
C ALA A 370 31.02 -33.58 1.68
N GLY A 371 31.97 -34.03 0.85
CA GLY A 371 31.90 -35.30 0.13
C GLY A 371 30.93 -35.33 -1.06
N GLU A 372 30.40 -34.19 -1.51
CA GLU A 372 29.41 -34.13 -2.60
C GLU A 372 29.86 -33.31 -3.81
N THR A 373 29.47 -33.78 -5.00
CA THR A 373 29.79 -33.15 -6.30
C THR A 373 28.73 -32.17 -6.78
N MET A 374 27.48 -32.30 -6.29
CA MET A 374 26.33 -31.49 -6.66
C MET A 374 26.50 -30.04 -6.17
N ASN A 375 26.31 -29.07 -7.08
CA ASN A 375 26.13 -27.68 -6.71
C ASN A 375 24.66 -27.43 -6.36
N LEU A 376 24.37 -26.99 -5.14
CA LEU A 376 23.01 -26.71 -4.66
C LEU A 376 22.46 -25.35 -5.18
N PHE A 377 23.33 -24.45 -5.65
CA PHE A 377 22.97 -23.17 -6.24
C PHE A 377 22.96 -23.17 -7.78
N PHE A 378 22.91 -24.36 -8.42
CA PHE A 378 22.95 -24.50 -9.88
C PHE A 378 21.83 -23.77 -10.66
N ARG A 379 20.80 -23.24 -9.99
CA ARG A 379 19.74 -22.42 -10.59
C ARG A 379 19.90 -20.91 -10.37
N SER A 380 20.84 -20.46 -9.54
CA SER A 380 20.98 -19.06 -9.15
C SER A 380 22.21 -18.44 -9.82
N SER A 381 22.02 -17.46 -10.69
CA SER A 381 23.10 -16.71 -11.32
C SER A 381 23.92 -15.93 -10.30
N ALA A 382 25.21 -15.72 -10.59
CA ALA A 382 26.06 -14.87 -9.78
C ALA A 382 25.53 -13.42 -9.73
N ALA A 383 24.89 -12.94 -10.80
CA ALA A 383 24.27 -11.62 -10.86
C ALA A 383 23.08 -11.48 -9.89
N PHE A 384 22.15 -12.45 -9.88
CA PHE A 384 21.04 -12.48 -8.92
C PHE A 384 21.56 -12.55 -7.47
N PHE A 385 22.57 -13.39 -7.22
CA PHE A 385 23.18 -13.52 -5.91
C PHE A 385 23.83 -12.19 -5.45
N GLN A 386 24.61 -11.53 -6.31
CA GLN A 386 25.32 -10.29 -6.00
C GLN A 386 24.37 -9.09 -5.82
N LYS A 387 23.30 -9.00 -6.63
CA LYS A 387 22.38 -7.84 -6.65
C LYS A 387 21.24 -7.93 -5.65
N ILE A 388 20.78 -9.14 -5.32
CA ILE A 388 19.62 -9.38 -4.45
C ILE A 388 20.04 -10.05 -3.13
N VAL A 389 20.64 -11.25 -3.18
CA VAL A 389 20.93 -12.05 -1.96
C VAL A 389 21.97 -11.38 -1.07
N LYS A 390 23.09 -10.94 -1.65
CA LYS A 390 24.14 -10.20 -0.96
C LYS A 390 23.60 -8.91 -0.35
N ARG A 391 22.85 -8.10 -1.11
CA ARG A 391 22.30 -6.82 -0.64
C ARG A 391 21.41 -7.01 0.59
N ALA A 392 20.50 -7.98 0.57
CA ALA A 392 19.63 -8.26 1.71
C ALA A 392 20.43 -8.69 2.97
N ALA A 393 21.58 -9.34 2.79
CA ALA A 393 22.48 -9.67 3.89
C ALA A 393 23.30 -8.45 4.37
N ASP A 394 23.81 -7.62 3.45
CA ASP A 394 24.51 -6.36 3.76
C ASP A 394 23.60 -5.38 4.53
N GLU A 395 22.31 -5.34 4.21
CA GLU A 395 21.30 -4.53 4.91
C GLU A 395 20.96 -5.11 6.30
N ALA A 396 20.83 -6.44 6.42
CA ALA A 396 20.59 -7.09 7.72
C ALA A 396 21.79 -6.95 8.69
N LEU A 397 23.02 -6.92 8.18
CA LEU A 397 24.24 -6.76 8.98
C LEU A 397 24.39 -5.36 9.63
N GLN A 398 23.73 -4.34 9.06
CA GLN A 398 23.75 -2.97 9.60
C GLN A 398 22.92 -2.81 10.89
N LEU A 399 22.01 -3.74 11.19
CA LEU A 399 21.19 -3.67 12.40
C LEU A 399 22.00 -4.06 13.65
N PRO A 400 21.82 -3.36 14.79
CA PRO A 400 22.56 -3.69 16.01
C PRO A 400 22.17 -5.07 16.56
N HIS A 401 20.89 -5.44 16.48
CA HIS A 401 20.40 -6.77 16.86
C HIS A 401 19.67 -7.46 15.71
N PHE A 402 19.92 -8.77 15.55
CA PHE A 402 19.33 -9.57 14.46
C PHE A 402 17.78 -9.59 14.49
N SER A 403 17.16 -9.51 15.67
CA SER A 403 15.70 -9.51 15.84
C SER A 403 15.00 -8.28 15.28
N GLU A 404 15.71 -7.14 15.14
CA GLU A 404 15.12 -5.90 14.60
C GLU A 404 14.75 -6.01 13.11
N VAL A 405 15.25 -7.01 12.39
CA VAL A 405 14.94 -7.28 10.97
C VAL A 405 13.43 -7.18 10.68
N PHE A 406 12.59 -7.86 11.47
CA PHE A 406 11.14 -7.94 11.24
C PHE A 406 10.35 -6.69 11.70
N VAL A 407 11.05 -5.70 12.26
CA VAL A 407 10.50 -4.43 12.75
C VAL A 407 10.98 -3.25 11.90
N LYS A 408 12.23 -3.30 11.40
CA LYS A 408 12.87 -2.26 10.60
C LYS A 408 12.64 -2.44 9.10
N PHE A 409 12.61 -3.68 8.63
CA PHE A 409 12.22 -4.00 7.26
C PHE A 409 10.77 -4.48 7.26
N PRO A 410 9.93 -4.03 6.30
CA PRO A 410 8.62 -4.61 6.09
C PRO A 410 8.71 -5.83 5.17
N PHE A 411 7.64 -6.62 5.16
CA PHE A 411 7.52 -7.79 4.27
C PHE A 411 7.53 -7.38 2.79
N GLN A 412 8.48 -7.88 1.99
CA GLN A 412 8.53 -7.59 0.57
C GLN A 412 8.83 -8.84 -0.28
N PRO A 413 7.88 -9.29 -1.14
CA PRO A 413 8.21 -10.07 -2.33
C PRO A 413 9.22 -9.33 -3.22
N LEU A 414 9.99 -10.05 -4.04
CA LEU A 414 11.00 -9.47 -4.93
C LEU A 414 10.45 -8.34 -5.82
N GLN A 415 9.20 -8.47 -6.26
CA GLN A 415 8.44 -7.47 -7.04
C GLN A 415 8.31 -6.10 -6.34
N LEU A 416 8.42 -6.06 -5.01
CA LEU A 416 8.39 -4.84 -4.17
C LEU A 416 9.77 -4.44 -3.63
N VAL A 417 10.77 -5.34 -3.69
CA VAL A 417 12.19 -5.02 -3.39
C VAL A 417 12.80 -4.23 -4.56
N MET A 418 12.39 -4.55 -5.78
CA MET A 418 12.73 -3.82 -7.01
C MET A 418 11.85 -2.57 -7.16
N ASP A 419 12.36 -1.51 -7.80
CA ASP A 419 11.65 -0.21 -7.89
C ASP A 419 10.38 -0.25 -8.76
N THR A 420 10.43 -1.06 -9.82
CA THR A 420 9.33 -1.31 -10.76
C THR A 420 9.28 -2.77 -11.16
N CYS A 421 8.08 -3.29 -11.44
CA CYS A 421 7.89 -4.58 -12.05
C CYS A 421 6.82 -4.46 -13.15
N PHE A 422 7.09 -5.00 -14.33
CA PHE A 422 6.20 -4.97 -15.48
C PHE A 422 5.77 -6.40 -15.84
N VAL A 423 4.55 -6.55 -16.32
CA VAL A 423 4.07 -7.79 -16.93
C VAL A 423 4.11 -7.60 -18.45
N VAL A 424 4.78 -8.53 -19.14
CA VAL A 424 4.83 -8.57 -20.60
C VAL A 424 3.97 -9.73 -21.06
N GLU A 425 2.96 -9.42 -21.89
CA GLU A 425 1.99 -10.36 -22.48
C GLU A 425 2.18 -10.45 -24.00
N GLY A 426 1.56 -11.43 -24.65
CA GLY A 426 1.61 -11.65 -26.09
C GLY A 426 2.83 -12.43 -26.58
N LEU A 427 3.41 -13.28 -25.72
CA LEU A 427 4.64 -14.06 -25.98
C LEU A 427 4.40 -15.57 -26.22
N LEU A 428 3.14 -16.04 -26.30
CA LEU A 428 2.81 -17.46 -26.47
C LEU A 428 3.51 -18.09 -27.68
N ALA A 429 3.55 -17.41 -28.83
CA ALA A 429 4.26 -17.88 -30.01
C ALA A 429 5.78 -18.01 -29.78
N TYR A 430 6.37 -17.10 -29.00
CA TYR A 430 7.80 -17.12 -28.66
C TYR A 430 8.16 -18.25 -27.68
N PHE A 431 7.23 -18.75 -26.87
CA PHE A 431 7.49 -19.88 -25.97
C PHE A 431 7.01 -21.24 -26.50
N ALA A 432 6.02 -21.27 -27.41
CA ALA A 432 5.43 -22.51 -27.92
C ALA A 432 6.47 -23.45 -28.56
N GLU A 433 7.45 -22.91 -29.28
CA GLU A 433 8.56 -23.69 -29.84
C GLU A 433 9.36 -24.41 -28.74
N THR A 434 9.82 -23.69 -27.71
CA THR A 434 10.56 -24.26 -26.57
C THR A 434 9.72 -25.21 -25.74
N ASP A 435 8.43 -24.94 -25.56
CA ASP A 435 7.50 -25.81 -24.83
C ASP A 435 7.29 -27.16 -25.55
N SER A 436 7.56 -27.22 -26.86
CA SER A 436 7.51 -28.45 -27.66
C SER A 436 8.83 -29.24 -27.67
N THR A 437 9.97 -28.59 -27.38
CA THR A 437 11.29 -29.26 -27.43
C THR A 437 11.60 -30.02 -26.14
N PRO A 438 11.82 -31.35 -26.17
CA PRO A 438 12.29 -32.08 -25.00
C PRO A 438 13.69 -31.64 -24.60
N VAL A 439 13.98 -31.69 -23.30
CA VAL A 439 15.18 -31.10 -22.66
C VAL A 439 16.52 -31.73 -23.11
N VAL A 440 16.53 -32.78 -23.93
CA VAL A 440 17.74 -33.52 -24.32
C VAL A 440 17.85 -33.80 -25.82
N LYS A 441 18.98 -33.36 -26.41
CA LYS A 441 19.88 -34.21 -27.24
C LYS A 441 21.08 -33.47 -27.87
N LYS A 442 21.13 -32.13 -27.88
CA LYS A 442 22.15 -31.37 -28.64
C LYS A 442 22.95 -30.29 -27.89
N THR A 443 22.58 -29.89 -26.67
CA THR A 443 23.20 -28.75 -25.99
C THR A 443 24.11 -29.16 -24.82
N GLY A 444 25.35 -28.68 -24.83
CA GLY A 444 26.25 -28.68 -23.66
C GLY A 444 26.00 -27.50 -22.72
N ALA A 445 24.74 -27.05 -22.60
CA ALA A 445 24.36 -25.81 -21.95
C ALA A 445 24.26 -25.93 -20.42
N ALA A 446 24.49 -24.81 -19.72
CA ALA A 446 24.33 -24.69 -18.27
C ALA A 446 22.89 -24.36 -17.83
N TRP A 447 21.96 -24.16 -18.78
CA TRP A 447 20.58 -23.74 -18.54
C TRP A 447 19.61 -24.48 -19.47
N SER A 448 18.34 -24.57 -19.10
CA SER A 448 17.30 -25.14 -19.97
C SER A 448 16.94 -24.20 -21.14
N PRO A 449 16.42 -24.72 -22.28
CA PRO A 449 16.05 -23.89 -23.43
C PRO A 449 15.02 -22.78 -23.10
N SER A 450 14.10 -23.03 -22.16
CA SER A 450 13.17 -22.00 -21.70
C SER A 450 13.87 -20.90 -20.88
N VAL A 451 14.85 -21.25 -20.04
CA VAL A 451 15.66 -20.26 -19.31
C VAL A 451 16.54 -19.47 -20.29
N GLN A 452 17.08 -20.10 -21.33
CA GLN A 452 17.84 -19.40 -22.37
C GLN A 452 16.99 -18.36 -23.14
N ARG A 453 15.73 -18.68 -23.47
CA ARG A 453 14.80 -17.68 -24.06
C ARG A 453 14.47 -16.55 -23.09
N VAL A 454 14.33 -16.83 -21.79
CA VAL A 454 14.15 -15.79 -20.76
C VAL A 454 15.42 -14.92 -20.61
N GLN A 455 16.61 -15.51 -20.65
CA GLN A 455 17.89 -14.79 -20.63
C GLN A 455 18.08 -13.90 -21.88
N ALA A 456 17.62 -14.32 -23.05
CA ALA A 456 17.60 -13.48 -24.25
C ALA A 456 16.70 -12.25 -24.08
N ILE A 457 15.49 -12.42 -23.50
CA ILE A 457 14.63 -11.28 -23.13
C ILE A 457 15.33 -10.40 -22.08
N GLN A 458 16.02 -10.97 -21.10
CA GLN A 458 16.76 -10.21 -20.08
C GLN A 458 17.89 -9.36 -20.70
N GLY A 459 18.64 -9.89 -21.67
CA GLY A 459 19.65 -9.13 -22.42
C GLY A 459 19.04 -7.96 -23.19
N LEU A 460 17.97 -8.22 -23.95
CA LEU A 460 17.21 -7.19 -24.67
C LEU A 460 16.65 -6.10 -23.74
N VAL A 461 16.15 -6.48 -22.55
CA VAL A 461 15.71 -5.55 -21.50
C VAL A 461 16.87 -4.72 -20.97
N GLN A 462 18.03 -5.31 -20.71
CA GLN A 462 19.20 -4.59 -20.19
C GLN A 462 19.74 -3.57 -21.20
N GLU A 463 19.81 -3.93 -22.49
CA GLU A 463 20.19 -3.00 -23.57
C GLU A 463 19.16 -1.88 -23.75
N ALA A 464 17.86 -2.21 -23.80
CA ALA A 464 16.80 -1.22 -23.97
C ALA A 464 16.73 -0.18 -22.83
N LEU A 465 17.06 -0.58 -21.60
CA LEU A 465 17.03 0.30 -20.43
C LEU A 465 18.32 1.11 -20.25
N GLY A 466 19.49 0.54 -20.57
CA GLY A 466 20.79 1.20 -20.46
C GLY A 466 21.00 1.88 -19.09
N SER A 467 21.41 3.15 -19.11
CA SER A 467 21.68 3.99 -17.93
C SER A 467 20.54 4.06 -16.90
N ARG A 468 19.29 3.80 -17.31
CA ARG A 468 18.09 3.86 -16.45
C ARG A 468 18.06 2.75 -15.41
N SER A 469 18.70 1.62 -15.69
CA SER A 469 18.62 0.39 -14.90
C SER A 469 19.98 -0.02 -14.34
N SER A 470 20.09 -0.05 -13.01
CA SER A 470 21.25 -0.58 -12.29
C SER A 470 21.29 -2.11 -12.23
N TYR A 471 20.13 -2.76 -12.43
CA TYR A 471 19.94 -4.20 -12.58
C TYR A 471 18.49 -4.49 -13.03
N ALA A 472 18.32 -5.46 -13.92
CA ALA A 472 17.02 -5.97 -14.33
C ALA A 472 17.03 -7.50 -14.41
N THR A 473 15.95 -8.13 -13.92
CA THR A 473 15.72 -9.57 -13.98
C THR A 473 14.38 -9.90 -14.61
N VAL A 474 14.30 -11.04 -15.30
CA VAL A 474 13.12 -11.48 -16.07
C VAL A 474 12.81 -12.93 -15.73
N TRP A 475 11.53 -13.26 -15.54
CA TRP A 475 11.10 -14.64 -15.34
C TRP A 475 9.69 -14.89 -15.88
N ARG A 476 9.44 -16.11 -16.36
CA ARG A 476 8.12 -16.52 -16.87
C ARG A 476 7.11 -16.63 -15.73
N ARG A 477 5.87 -16.15 -15.93
CA ARG A 477 4.78 -16.29 -14.95
C ARG A 477 3.57 -17.02 -15.52
N GLY A 478 3.18 -16.73 -16.77
CA GLY A 478 2.14 -17.45 -17.50
C GLY A 478 2.70 -18.28 -18.67
N GLU A 479 1.82 -18.92 -19.45
CA GLU A 479 2.22 -19.53 -20.71
C GLU A 479 2.61 -18.47 -21.76
N ASP A 480 1.87 -17.35 -21.77
CA ASP A 480 2.00 -16.21 -22.68
C ASP A 480 2.82 -15.02 -22.09
N SER A 481 3.18 -15.06 -20.79
CA SER A 481 3.66 -13.87 -20.08
C SER A 481 4.92 -14.05 -19.22
N VAL A 482 5.74 -12.99 -19.19
CA VAL A 482 6.91 -12.84 -18.32
C VAL A 482 6.77 -11.61 -17.42
N HIS A 483 7.37 -11.66 -16.23
CA HIS A 483 7.59 -10.50 -15.38
C HIS A 483 8.99 -9.94 -15.64
N VAL A 484 9.11 -8.62 -15.68
CA VAL A 484 10.37 -7.87 -15.81
C VAL A 484 10.49 -6.96 -14.60
N ALA A 485 11.40 -7.23 -13.67
CA ALA A 485 11.62 -6.38 -12.49
C ALA A 485 12.92 -5.58 -12.63
N VAL A 486 12.85 -4.28 -12.35
CA VAL A 486 13.91 -3.31 -12.65
C VAL A 486 14.25 -2.49 -11.40
N GLN A 487 15.55 -2.41 -11.10
CA GLN A 487 16.12 -1.51 -10.10
C GLN A 487 16.69 -0.28 -10.82
N LEU A 488 15.99 0.85 -10.71
CA LEU A 488 16.38 2.13 -11.30
C LEU A 488 17.73 2.60 -10.76
N THR A 489 18.56 3.17 -11.62
CA THR A 489 19.80 3.84 -11.21
C THR A 489 19.47 5.04 -10.33
N THR A 490 18.60 5.95 -10.81
CA THR A 490 17.99 7.04 -10.04
C THR A 490 16.55 7.24 -10.49
N GLU A 491 15.69 7.89 -9.67
CA GLU A 491 14.34 8.25 -10.12
C GLU A 491 14.39 9.22 -11.32
N VAL A 492 15.33 10.17 -11.33
CA VAL A 492 15.50 11.18 -12.41
C VAL A 492 15.80 10.51 -13.76
N GLU A 493 16.74 9.57 -13.80
CA GLU A 493 17.10 8.89 -15.06
C GLU A 493 16.01 7.89 -15.51
N GLY A 494 15.27 7.31 -14.56
CA GLY A 494 14.05 6.55 -14.88
C GLY A 494 12.98 7.40 -15.58
N ARG A 495 12.86 8.69 -15.22
CA ARG A 495 11.89 9.67 -15.77
C ARG A 495 12.39 10.40 -17.02
N ASN A 496 13.65 10.25 -17.40
CA ASN A 496 14.28 11.01 -18.47
C ASN A 496 13.68 10.66 -19.85
N ARG A 497 12.97 11.60 -20.51
CA ARG A 497 12.36 11.37 -21.84
C ARG A 497 13.37 11.17 -22.98
N LEU A 498 14.67 11.36 -22.75
CA LEU A 498 15.74 11.15 -23.72
C LEU A 498 16.55 9.89 -23.36
N THR A 499 16.64 8.92 -24.27
CA THR A 499 17.65 7.85 -24.18
C THR A 499 18.92 8.35 -24.86
N ARG A 500 19.98 8.63 -24.07
CA ARG A 500 21.32 8.96 -24.57
C ARG A 500 21.99 7.69 -25.09
N GLY A 501 22.39 7.68 -26.36
CA GLY A 501 23.22 6.64 -26.97
C GLY A 501 24.70 7.06 -27.02
N PRO A 502 25.50 6.46 -27.93
CA PRO A 502 26.93 6.73 -28.04
C PRO A 502 27.26 8.13 -28.60
N PRO A 503 28.50 8.62 -28.39
CA PRO A 503 29.00 9.82 -29.06
C PRO A 503 29.03 9.62 -30.58
N VAL A 504 28.88 10.69 -31.35
CA VAL A 504 28.83 10.61 -32.84
C VAL A 504 30.17 10.22 -33.45
N GLU A 505 31.27 10.34 -32.71
CA GLU A 505 32.62 9.92 -33.09
C GLU A 505 32.77 8.39 -33.15
N ASP A 506 31.97 7.63 -32.40
CA ASP A 506 31.98 6.16 -32.40
C ASP A 506 31.00 5.64 -33.47
N THR A 507 31.50 5.50 -34.70
CA THR A 507 30.68 5.09 -35.85
C THR A 507 30.09 3.70 -35.69
N GLU A 508 30.83 2.76 -35.08
CA GLU A 508 30.37 1.36 -34.91
C GLU A 508 29.24 1.28 -33.88
N ALA A 509 29.38 1.94 -32.71
CA ALA A 509 28.31 2.00 -31.73
C ALA A 509 27.10 2.81 -32.24
N VAL A 510 27.32 3.87 -33.02
CA VAL A 510 26.23 4.63 -33.67
C VAL A 510 25.46 3.76 -34.68
N GLU A 511 26.13 2.93 -35.47
CA GLU A 511 25.45 1.98 -36.36
C GLU A 511 24.68 0.92 -35.56
N HIS A 512 25.26 0.36 -34.49
CA HIS A 512 24.56 -0.58 -33.60
C HIS A 512 23.30 0.05 -32.97
N PHE A 513 23.43 1.26 -32.41
CA PHE A 513 22.32 2.01 -31.81
C PHE A 513 21.22 2.36 -32.84
N ASN A 514 21.62 2.68 -34.08
CA ASN A 514 20.69 2.92 -35.18
C ASN A 514 20.00 1.64 -35.68
N ALA A 515 20.67 0.48 -35.64
CA ALA A 515 20.05 -0.81 -35.92
C ALA A 515 19.06 -1.19 -34.81
N PHE A 516 19.48 -1.07 -33.54
CA PHE A 516 18.68 -1.41 -32.37
C PHE A 516 17.40 -0.56 -32.27
N TRP A 517 17.49 0.78 -32.26
CA TRP A 517 16.31 1.63 -32.15
C TRP A 517 15.61 1.83 -33.48
N GLY A 518 16.34 2.08 -34.56
CA GLY A 518 15.82 2.36 -35.90
C GLY A 518 16.19 3.78 -36.33
N LYS A 519 16.63 3.93 -37.58
CA LYS A 519 17.20 5.20 -38.11
C LYS A 519 16.22 6.37 -38.07
N ASP A 520 14.93 6.09 -38.09
CA ASP A 520 13.84 7.08 -38.19
C ASP A 520 13.48 7.73 -36.84
N ILE A 521 13.74 7.04 -35.73
CA ILE A 521 13.48 7.55 -34.37
C ILE A 521 14.75 8.05 -33.66
N THR A 522 15.93 7.78 -34.22
CA THR A 522 17.20 8.26 -33.66
C THR A 522 17.58 9.63 -34.23
N SER A 523 18.03 10.54 -33.37
CA SER A 523 18.48 11.89 -33.73
C SER A 523 19.85 12.18 -33.13
N THR A 524 20.61 13.08 -33.74
CA THR A 524 21.82 13.63 -33.11
C THR A 524 21.45 14.82 -32.23
N ARG A 525 22.03 14.88 -31.03
CA ARG A 525 21.80 16.00 -30.10
C ARG A 525 23.10 16.44 -29.46
N GLN A 526 23.33 17.76 -29.45
CA GLN A 526 24.40 18.37 -28.67
C GLN A 526 23.93 18.60 -27.23
N PHE A 527 24.81 18.34 -26.27
CA PHE A 527 24.57 18.53 -24.83
C PHE A 527 25.28 19.80 -24.32
N PRO A 528 24.95 20.30 -23.11
CA PRO A 528 25.58 21.50 -22.54
C PRO A 528 27.09 21.36 -22.24
N ASP A 529 27.60 20.13 -22.24
CA ASP A 529 29.03 19.80 -22.20
C ASP A 529 29.74 19.97 -23.57
N GLY A 530 29.01 20.42 -24.59
CA GLY A 530 29.47 20.57 -25.98
C GLY A 530 29.43 19.28 -26.80
N SER A 531 29.29 18.11 -26.15
CA SER A 531 29.39 16.80 -26.79
C SER A 531 28.17 16.46 -27.64
N ILE A 532 28.37 15.71 -28.72
CA ILE A 532 27.30 15.33 -29.66
C ILE A 532 27.11 13.82 -29.60
N HIS A 533 25.89 13.38 -29.26
CA HIS A 533 25.55 11.96 -29.13
C HIS A 533 24.34 11.60 -30.01
N ARG A 534 24.28 10.35 -30.47
CA ARG A 534 23.06 9.77 -31.06
C ARG A 534 22.10 9.44 -29.92
N CYS A 535 20.83 9.81 -30.05
CA CYS A 535 19.83 9.71 -28.99
C CYS A 535 18.46 9.26 -29.56
N VAL A 536 17.56 8.81 -28.68
CA VAL A 536 16.11 8.70 -28.97
C VAL A 536 15.36 9.62 -28.02
N LEU A 537 14.46 10.45 -28.55
CA LEU A 537 13.53 11.27 -27.77
C LEU A 537 12.14 10.63 -27.79
N TRP A 538 11.60 10.29 -26.63
CA TRP A 538 10.31 9.61 -26.51
C TRP A 538 9.16 10.61 -26.41
N SER A 539 8.21 10.51 -27.35
CA SER A 539 6.92 11.20 -27.31
C SER A 539 5.86 10.34 -26.62
N PHE A 540 4.90 11.01 -25.97
CA PHE A 540 3.82 10.41 -25.20
C PHE A 540 2.50 11.12 -25.53
N ASP A 541 1.40 10.37 -25.51
CA ASP A 541 0.08 10.89 -25.88
C ASP A 541 -0.42 11.94 -24.88
N ASP A 542 0.10 11.92 -23.64
CA ASP A 542 -0.09 12.96 -22.61
C ASP A 542 0.35 14.37 -23.05
N ASP A 543 1.26 14.49 -24.01
CA ASP A 543 1.71 15.79 -24.54
C ASP A 543 0.68 16.40 -25.52
N VAL A 544 -0.27 15.61 -26.02
CA VAL A 544 -1.25 16.07 -27.02
C VAL A 544 -2.32 16.94 -26.36
N GLY A 545 -2.42 18.18 -26.83
CA GLY A 545 -3.32 19.20 -26.26
C GLY A 545 -2.77 19.94 -25.03
N ALA A 546 -1.58 19.56 -24.53
CA ALA A 546 -0.93 20.25 -23.41
C ALA A 546 0.07 21.29 -23.90
N ASN A 547 -0.15 22.57 -23.59
CA ASN A 547 0.80 23.67 -23.89
C ASN A 547 2.09 23.64 -23.01
N THR A 548 2.36 22.51 -22.34
CA THR A 548 3.47 22.26 -21.42
C THR A 548 3.88 20.80 -21.43
N THR A 549 5.19 20.51 -21.46
CA THR A 549 5.71 19.14 -21.34
C THR A 549 5.45 18.55 -19.96
N ILE A 550 4.63 17.49 -19.88
CA ILE A 550 4.16 16.90 -18.62
C ILE A 550 5.26 16.05 -17.93
N ALA A 551 5.35 16.16 -16.60
CA ALA A 551 6.34 15.49 -15.76
C ALA A 551 5.99 14.01 -15.47
N LEU A 552 6.14 13.14 -16.46
CA LEU A 552 5.79 11.70 -16.40
C LEU A 552 6.53 10.91 -15.31
N SER A 553 5.97 9.76 -14.93
CA SER A 553 6.57 8.81 -13.98
C SER A 553 7.66 7.96 -14.64
N ALA A 554 8.56 7.39 -13.82
CA ALA A 554 9.59 6.47 -14.33
C ALA A 554 8.96 5.21 -14.95
N ALA A 555 7.86 4.72 -14.38
CA ALA A 555 7.14 3.56 -14.89
C ALA A 555 6.54 3.83 -16.29
N THR A 556 5.96 5.02 -16.50
CA THR A 556 5.37 5.43 -17.79
C THR A 556 6.43 5.47 -18.90
N VAL A 557 7.59 6.10 -18.62
CA VAL A 557 8.69 6.19 -19.58
C VAL A 557 9.28 4.80 -19.87
N ILE A 558 9.57 4.02 -18.84
CA ILE A 558 10.17 2.68 -18.99
C ILE A 558 9.22 1.71 -19.70
N ARG A 559 7.91 1.75 -19.43
CA ARG A 559 6.90 0.97 -20.17
C ARG A 559 7.03 1.24 -21.67
N ARG A 560 7.05 2.51 -22.09
CA ARG A 560 7.15 2.91 -23.50
C ARG A 560 8.45 2.44 -24.16
N VAL A 561 9.58 2.56 -23.46
CA VAL A 561 10.90 2.11 -23.94
C VAL A 561 10.93 0.59 -24.13
N LEU A 562 10.47 -0.17 -23.14
CA LEU A 562 10.43 -1.64 -23.19
C LEU A 562 9.43 -2.13 -24.24
N GLU A 563 8.25 -1.55 -24.31
CA GLU A 563 7.19 -1.91 -25.26
C GLU A 563 7.64 -1.71 -26.72
N PHE A 564 8.39 -0.65 -27.00
CA PHE A 564 9.03 -0.45 -28.30
C PHE A 564 10.09 -1.52 -28.60
N ALA A 565 11.04 -1.72 -27.70
CA ALA A 565 12.14 -2.67 -27.91
C ALA A 565 11.66 -4.12 -28.08
N LEU A 566 10.68 -4.54 -27.26
CA LEU A 566 10.09 -5.87 -27.32
C LEU A 566 9.25 -6.06 -28.59
N ARG A 567 8.48 -5.05 -29.04
CA ARG A 567 7.75 -5.15 -30.31
C ARG A 567 8.65 -5.27 -31.53
N LYS A 568 9.81 -4.60 -31.51
CA LYS A 568 10.75 -4.61 -32.62
C LYS A 568 11.62 -5.86 -32.68
N HIS A 569 12.12 -6.34 -31.54
CA HIS A 569 13.14 -7.41 -31.48
C HIS A 569 12.61 -8.77 -31.01
N LEU A 570 11.40 -8.85 -30.45
CA LEU A 570 10.83 -10.09 -29.91
C LEU A 570 9.57 -10.52 -30.67
N LEU A 571 8.46 -9.78 -30.53
CA LEU A 571 7.19 -10.04 -31.22
C LEU A 571 6.35 -8.75 -31.31
N PRO A 572 5.72 -8.41 -32.46
CA PRO A 572 4.81 -7.27 -32.57
C PRO A 572 3.61 -7.31 -31.61
N THR A 573 3.20 -8.52 -31.20
CA THR A 573 2.13 -8.75 -30.21
C THR A 573 2.52 -8.40 -28.78
N ALA A 574 3.80 -8.15 -28.49
CA ALA A 574 4.26 -7.85 -27.14
C ALA A 574 3.53 -6.62 -26.58
N LYS A 575 2.97 -6.75 -25.37
CA LYS A 575 2.31 -5.68 -24.62
C LYS A 575 2.94 -5.60 -23.24
N VAL A 576 3.30 -4.39 -22.80
CA VAL A 576 3.92 -4.16 -21.49
C VAL A 576 2.94 -3.39 -20.61
N SER A 577 2.63 -3.94 -19.44
CA SER A 577 1.82 -3.29 -18.40
C SER A 577 2.62 -3.17 -17.10
N LEU A 578 2.26 -2.21 -16.25
CA LEU A 578 2.84 -2.07 -14.91
C LEU A 578 2.14 -3.05 -13.95
N LEU A 579 2.89 -3.78 -13.13
CA LEU A 579 2.32 -4.59 -12.05
C LEU A 579 1.75 -3.65 -10.97
N LEU A 580 0.49 -3.86 -10.60
CA LEU A 580 -0.34 -2.91 -9.84
C LEU A 580 -0.62 -1.59 -10.60
N GLY A 581 -0.56 -1.64 -11.94
CA GLY A 581 -0.88 -0.51 -12.81
C GLY A 581 -2.34 -0.04 -12.73
N GLY A 582 -3.28 -0.86 -12.21
CA GLY A 582 -4.65 -0.43 -11.92
C GLY A 582 -4.77 0.60 -10.78
N LEU A 583 -3.65 1.04 -10.20
CA LEU A 583 -3.57 2.21 -9.30
C LEU A 583 -3.38 3.53 -10.08
N GLU A 584 -2.98 3.49 -11.35
CA GLU A 584 -2.98 4.66 -12.23
C GLU A 584 -4.43 5.05 -12.57
N GLY A 585 -4.72 6.36 -12.70
CA GLY A 585 -6.08 6.87 -12.93
C GLY A 585 -6.94 7.06 -11.67
N VAL A 586 -6.60 6.47 -10.52
CA VAL A 586 -7.33 6.64 -9.23
C VAL A 586 -7.33 8.11 -8.72
N LEU A 587 -6.39 8.92 -9.24
CA LEU A 587 -6.23 10.36 -9.00
C LEU A 587 -6.61 11.22 -10.22
N ALA A 588 -7.28 10.67 -11.23
CA ALA A 588 -7.82 11.46 -12.33
C ALA A 588 -9.04 12.27 -11.88
N GLU A 589 -9.15 13.50 -12.39
CA GLU A 589 -10.35 14.35 -12.33
C GLU A 589 -10.73 14.77 -13.75
N ARG A 590 -11.88 15.43 -13.93
CA ARG A 590 -12.33 15.81 -15.28
C ARG A 590 -11.72 17.15 -15.69
N ILE A 591 -10.89 17.11 -16.73
CA ILE A 591 -10.23 18.28 -17.30
C ILE A 591 -10.81 18.51 -18.70
N GLY A 592 -11.89 19.28 -18.75
CA GLY A 592 -12.66 19.53 -19.97
C GLY A 592 -13.38 18.29 -20.49
N ALA A 593 -12.88 17.72 -21.59
CA ALA A 593 -13.43 16.51 -22.22
C ALA A 593 -12.78 15.20 -21.71
N GLU A 594 -11.64 15.28 -21.00
CA GLU A 594 -10.79 14.14 -20.70
C GLU A 594 -10.60 13.88 -19.20
N TRP A 595 -10.19 12.66 -18.87
CA TRP A 595 -9.88 12.21 -17.52
C TRP A 595 -8.38 12.14 -17.30
N ARG A 596 -7.80 13.10 -16.57
CA ARG A 596 -6.35 13.19 -16.33
C ARG A 596 -6.05 13.66 -14.90
N ASP A 597 -4.85 13.35 -14.41
CA ASP A 597 -4.35 13.93 -13.15
C ASP A 597 -3.93 15.39 -13.42
N ALA A 598 -4.53 16.35 -12.71
CA ALA A 598 -4.20 17.75 -12.87
C ALA A 598 -2.81 18.13 -12.35
N ALA A 599 -2.28 17.44 -11.33
CA ALA A 599 -1.09 17.93 -10.61
C ALA A 599 0.16 18.11 -11.49
N PRO A 600 0.49 17.20 -12.43
CA PRO A 600 1.60 17.40 -13.38
C PRO A 600 1.40 18.58 -14.35
N MET A 601 0.14 18.93 -14.67
CA MET A 601 -0.16 20.12 -15.48
C MET A 601 0.00 21.40 -14.64
N MET A 602 -0.49 21.37 -13.39
CA MET A 602 -0.53 22.56 -12.54
C MET A 602 0.79 22.94 -11.90
N GLN A 603 1.71 21.99 -11.73
CA GLN A 603 2.90 22.16 -10.91
C GLN A 603 3.70 23.43 -11.25
N LYS A 604 3.87 23.75 -12.55
CA LYS A 604 4.63 24.91 -12.99
C LYS A 604 3.90 26.24 -12.74
N SER A 605 2.63 26.36 -13.15
CA SER A 605 1.89 27.62 -13.05
C SER A 605 1.55 27.97 -11.60
N LEU A 606 1.25 26.97 -10.77
CA LEU A 606 1.06 27.15 -9.33
C LEU A 606 2.36 27.62 -8.65
N MET A 607 3.50 26.99 -8.94
CA MET A 607 4.80 27.38 -8.39
C MET A 607 5.21 28.81 -8.78
N GLU A 608 4.96 29.20 -10.04
CA GLU A 608 5.19 30.56 -10.51
C GLU A 608 4.26 31.57 -9.81
N ALA A 609 2.97 31.26 -9.68
CA ALA A 609 2.01 32.12 -9.02
C ALA A 609 2.34 32.33 -7.52
N CYS A 610 2.69 31.25 -6.81
CA CYS A 610 3.19 31.30 -5.42
C CYS A 610 4.40 32.24 -5.30
N ARG A 611 5.45 32.01 -6.10
CA ARG A 611 6.68 32.80 -6.08
C ARG A 611 6.42 34.28 -6.39
N ASN A 612 5.53 34.58 -7.33
CA ASN A 612 5.22 35.97 -7.70
C ASN A 612 4.48 36.69 -6.57
N VAL A 613 3.56 36.01 -5.86
CA VAL A 613 2.86 36.57 -4.68
C VAL A 613 3.80 36.74 -3.49
N GLU A 614 4.71 35.80 -3.25
CA GLU A 614 5.76 35.95 -2.24
C GLU A 614 6.69 37.13 -2.55
N THR A 615 7.03 37.33 -3.83
CA THR A 615 7.82 38.49 -4.29
C THR A 615 7.06 39.80 -4.08
N MET A 616 5.80 39.90 -4.53
CA MET A 616 4.96 41.10 -4.39
C MET A 616 4.79 41.53 -2.92
N ILE A 617 4.71 40.59 -1.97
CA ILE A 617 4.61 40.90 -0.54
C ILE A 617 5.98 41.26 0.05
N GLY A 618 7.06 40.64 -0.42
CA GLY A 618 8.44 40.94 0.00
C GLY A 618 8.97 42.30 -0.46
N GLU A 619 8.49 42.82 -1.59
CA GLU A 619 8.85 44.13 -2.16
C GLU A 619 8.15 45.32 -1.49
N ILE A 620 7.11 45.09 -0.67
CA ILE A 620 6.34 46.16 -0.02
C ILE A 620 7.27 47.06 0.83
N PRO A 621 7.28 48.39 0.62
CA PRO A 621 8.09 49.31 1.40
C PRO A 621 7.81 49.21 2.90
N ARG A 622 8.87 49.09 3.70
CA ARG A 622 8.82 48.92 5.17
C ARG A 622 8.13 50.06 5.95
N THR A 623 7.74 51.13 5.27
CA THR A 623 7.00 52.29 5.78
C THR A 623 5.50 52.27 5.45
N ALA A 624 5.04 51.37 4.57
CA ALA A 624 3.65 51.29 4.13
C ALA A 624 2.74 50.50 5.09
N LEU A 625 3.33 49.69 5.98
CA LEU A 625 2.65 48.90 7.00
C LEU A 625 3.04 49.37 8.42
N PRO A 626 2.14 49.28 9.42
CA PRO A 626 2.43 49.69 10.80
C PRO A 626 3.38 48.74 11.53
N CYS A 627 3.44 47.48 11.08
CA CYS A 627 4.32 46.42 11.57
C CYS A 627 5.22 45.91 10.44
N LYS A 628 6.35 45.30 10.79
CA LYS A 628 7.23 44.65 9.80
C LYS A 628 6.75 43.22 9.57
N ILE A 629 6.57 42.80 8.31
CA ILE A 629 6.42 41.36 7.98
C ILE A 629 7.78 40.69 8.17
N THR A 630 7.81 39.60 8.95
CA THR A 630 9.04 38.88 9.31
C THR A 630 9.23 37.62 8.46
N SER A 631 8.15 36.89 8.19
CA SER A 631 8.10 35.84 7.18
C SER A 631 6.72 35.77 6.54
N LEU A 632 6.70 35.28 5.30
CA LEU A 632 5.52 34.81 4.61
C LEU A 632 5.76 33.34 4.27
N GLU A 633 4.76 32.49 4.53
CA GLU A 633 4.88 31.04 4.41
C GLU A 633 3.58 30.48 3.82
N ILE A 634 3.57 30.06 2.56
CA ILE A 634 2.44 29.28 2.02
C ILE A 634 2.35 27.95 2.78
N ILE A 635 1.13 27.48 3.07
CA ILE A 635 0.87 26.22 3.80
C ILE A 635 -0.14 25.31 3.08
N ALA A 636 -0.57 25.67 1.86
CA ALA A 636 -1.47 24.86 1.05
C ALA A 636 -0.86 23.48 0.71
N PRO A 637 -1.62 22.37 0.80
CA PRO A 637 -1.12 21.05 0.39
C PRO A 637 -0.73 20.96 -1.09
N SER A 638 -1.33 21.78 -1.97
CA SER A 638 -1.08 21.80 -3.41
C SER A 638 0.34 22.26 -3.76
N GLU A 639 0.84 23.27 -3.05
CA GLU A 639 2.17 23.84 -3.30
C GLU A 639 3.27 22.86 -2.86
N ARG A 640 3.08 22.15 -1.72
CA ARG A 640 3.94 21.01 -1.33
C ARG A 640 3.58 19.69 -2.03
N HIS A 641 2.72 19.75 -3.05
CA HIS A 641 2.30 18.67 -3.95
C HIS A 641 1.53 17.49 -3.32
N THR A 642 1.08 17.60 -2.06
CA THR A 642 0.38 16.54 -1.32
C THR A 642 -1.15 16.67 -1.29
N ALA A 643 -1.74 17.62 -2.03
CA ALA A 643 -3.20 17.73 -2.21
C ALA A 643 -3.73 16.60 -3.10
N THR A 644 -4.74 15.84 -2.63
CA THR A 644 -5.30 14.69 -3.36
C THR A 644 -5.71 15.07 -4.78
N PHE A 645 -6.49 16.15 -4.90
CA PHE A 645 -6.66 16.95 -6.10
C PHE A 645 -6.06 18.33 -5.81
N PRO A 646 -5.22 18.89 -6.70
CA PRO A 646 -4.59 20.19 -6.48
C PRO A 646 -5.55 21.35 -6.76
N VAL A 647 -5.27 22.51 -6.17
CA VAL A 647 -5.94 23.76 -6.55
C VAL A 647 -5.60 24.07 -8.02
N ARG A 648 -6.65 24.24 -8.84
CA ARG A 648 -6.59 24.64 -10.25
C ARG A 648 -6.98 26.12 -10.38
N PRO A 649 -6.48 26.88 -11.38
CA PRO A 649 -6.96 28.22 -11.66
C PRO A 649 -8.44 28.13 -12.03
N HIS A 650 -9.22 29.11 -11.62
CA HIS A 650 -10.68 29.08 -11.72
C HIS A 650 -11.18 30.19 -12.64
N LEU A 651 -12.16 29.89 -13.49
CA LEU A 651 -12.68 30.86 -14.47
C LEU A 651 -13.20 32.15 -13.80
N ALA A 652 -13.84 32.07 -12.63
CA ALA A 652 -14.33 33.25 -11.88
C ALA A 652 -13.22 34.13 -11.31
N LEU A 653 -11.95 33.70 -11.39
CA LEU A 653 -10.76 34.40 -10.93
C LEU A 653 -9.90 34.93 -12.10
N THR A 654 -10.47 34.96 -13.31
CA THR A 654 -9.87 35.51 -14.54
C THR A 654 -10.70 36.70 -15.05
N TYR A 655 -10.14 37.47 -15.97
CA TYR A 655 -10.79 38.57 -16.68
C TYR A 655 -11.18 38.16 -18.10
N THR A 656 -12.17 38.82 -18.71
CA THR A 656 -12.52 38.61 -20.14
C THR A 656 -11.36 38.91 -21.10
N THR A 657 -10.37 39.69 -20.65
CA THR A 657 -9.15 40.04 -21.39
C THR A 657 -8.00 39.03 -21.23
N ASP A 658 -8.12 38.02 -20.36
CA ASP A 658 -7.06 37.04 -20.15
C ASP A 658 -6.98 36.04 -21.32
N ASP A 659 -5.78 35.84 -21.85
CA ASP A 659 -5.51 34.79 -22.84
C ASP A 659 -5.45 33.43 -22.13
N LEU A 660 -6.61 32.77 -22.08
CA LEU A 660 -6.80 31.45 -21.46
C LEU A 660 -6.03 30.32 -22.16
N THR A 661 -5.36 30.55 -23.30
CA THR A 661 -4.48 29.56 -23.93
C THR A 661 -3.10 29.47 -23.25
N GLN A 662 -2.75 30.46 -22.42
CA GLN A 662 -1.43 30.49 -21.78
C GLN A 662 -1.22 29.35 -20.78
N PRO A 663 0.00 28.81 -20.66
CA PRO A 663 0.38 27.81 -19.65
C PRO A 663 0.02 28.13 -18.19
N SER A 664 -0.23 29.40 -17.84
CA SER A 664 -0.75 29.79 -16.52
C SER A 664 -2.15 29.25 -16.24
N PHE A 665 -2.99 29.12 -17.26
CA PHE A 665 -4.40 28.71 -17.18
C PHE A 665 -4.63 27.25 -17.62
N ALA A 666 -3.56 26.45 -17.75
CA ALA A 666 -3.70 25.01 -17.92
C ALA A 666 -4.62 24.42 -16.83
N GLY A 667 -5.42 23.40 -17.18
CA GLY A 667 -6.32 22.74 -16.22
C GLY A 667 -7.46 23.59 -15.66
N LEU A 668 -7.78 24.74 -16.28
CA LEU A 668 -8.80 25.70 -15.82
C LEU A 668 -10.08 25.02 -15.29
N SER A 669 -10.50 25.42 -14.09
CA SER A 669 -11.68 24.92 -13.40
C SER A 669 -12.92 25.76 -13.69
N THR A 670 -14.03 25.06 -13.90
CA THR A 670 -15.39 25.60 -14.02
C THR A 670 -16.33 24.95 -13.00
N GLU A 671 -15.80 24.50 -11.85
CA GLU A 671 -16.61 23.93 -10.78
C GLU A 671 -17.32 25.02 -9.96
N PRO A 672 -18.48 24.74 -9.33
CA PRO A 672 -19.23 25.69 -8.50
C PRO A 672 -18.57 25.99 -7.13
N THR A 673 -17.24 25.84 -7.01
CA THR A 673 -16.43 25.97 -5.79
C THR A 673 -15.05 26.57 -6.09
N ILE A 674 -14.57 27.47 -5.23
CA ILE A 674 -13.20 28.02 -5.30
C ILE A 674 -12.39 27.55 -4.08
N GLU A 675 -11.33 26.78 -4.33
CA GLU A 675 -10.41 26.29 -3.28
C GLU A 675 -9.26 27.30 -3.05
N PRO A 676 -9.14 27.95 -1.87
CA PRO A 676 -8.11 28.95 -1.60
C PRO A 676 -6.73 28.35 -1.26
N ILE A 677 -5.68 28.95 -1.79
CA ILE A 677 -4.28 28.68 -1.42
C ILE A 677 -3.97 29.36 -0.09
N HIS A 678 -3.96 28.61 1.00
CA HIS A 678 -3.67 29.14 2.33
C HIS A 678 -2.17 29.46 2.55
N GLY A 679 -1.91 30.56 3.25
CA GLY A 679 -0.59 30.92 3.77
C GLY A 679 -0.66 31.67 5.10
N VAL A 680 0.51 31.86 5.71
CA VAL A 680 0.68 32.50 7.03
C VAL A 680 1.68 33.65 6.94
N LEU A 681 1.30 34.80 7.49
CA LEU A 681 2.14 35.97 7.67
C LEU A 681 2.55 36.07 9.15
N THR A 682 3.85 36.14 9.42
CA THR A 682 4.37 36.49 10.75
C THR A 682 4.77 37.96 10.80
N ILE A 683 4.47 38.62 11.90
CA ILE A 683 4.72 40.06 12.10
C ILE A 683 5.66 40.31 13.28
N ASP A 684 6.53 41.31 13.14
CA ASP A 684 7.28 41.93 14.23
C ASP A 684 6.51 43.19 14.68
N ASP A 685 6.08 43.18 15.94
CA ASP A 685 5.22 44.17 16.58
C ASP A 685 5.97 45.20 17.45
N LYS A 686 7.27 44.95 17.70
CA LYS A 686 8.12 45.70 18.66
C LYS A 686 7.55 45.72 20.09
N ASN A 687 6.95 44.62 20.56
CA ASN A 687 6.30 44.48 21.87
C ASN A 687 5.15 45.50 22.11
N LYS A 688 4.28 45.70 21.10
CA LYS A 688 3.13 46.61 21.16
C LYS A 688 1.77 45.93 21.05
N ILE A 689 1.73 44.60 20.91
CA ILE A 689 0.47 43.86 20.83
C ILE A 689 -0.27 43.85 22.18
N PRO A 690 -1.59 44.15 22.19
CA PRO A 690 -2.43 44.15 23.39
C PRO A 690 -2.57 42.80 24.10
N ASP A 691 -3.03 42.87 25.35
CA ASP A 691 -3.26 41.72 26.23
C ASP A 691 -4.68 41.13 26.17
N THR A 692 -5.53 41.57 25.24
CA THR A 692 -6.88 41.01 25.02
C THR A 692 -7.03 40.44 23.61
N ILE A 693 -7.81 39.36 23.48
CA ILE A 693 -8.01 38.62 22.23
C ILE A 693 -8.72 39.50 21.20
N GLU A 694 -9.67 40.31 21.65
CA GLU A 694 -10.50 41.20 20.84
C GLU A 694 -9.65 42.32 20.23
N ALA A 695 -8.67 42.85 20.98
CA ALA A 695 -7.75 43.87 20.48
C ALA A 695 -6.66 43.28 19.58
N ILE A 696 -6.22 42.03 19.82
CA ILE A 696 -5.39 41.27 18.86
C ILE A 696 -6.14 41.08 17.54
N ALA A 697 -7.41 40.64 17.59
CA ALA A 697 -8.25 40.46 16.42
C ALA A 697 -8.44 41.78 15.64
N ALA A 698 -8.72 42.89 16.33
CA ALA A 698 -8.86 44.21 15.72
C ALA A 698 -7.56 44.68 15.03
N ILE A 699 -6.39 44.45 15.66
CA ILE A 699 -5.08 44.80 15.07
C ILE A 699 -4.76 43.92 13.86
N LYS A 700 -5.04 42.61 13.91
CA LYS A 700 -4.92 41.73 12.73
C LYS A 700 -5.78 42.25 11.58
N GLY A 701 -7.06 42.55 11.82
CA GLY A 701 -7.96 43.12 10.81
C GLY A 701 -7.45 44.45 10.24
N ALA A 702 -6.92 45.35 11.07
CA ALA A 702 -6.34 46.61 10.62
C ALA A 702 -5.08 46.42 9.75
N ILE A 703 -4.22 45.46 10.10
CA ILE A 703 -3.04 45.11 9.28
C ILE A 703 -3.49 44.46 7.97
N CYS A 704 -4.50 43.57 7.99
CA CYS A 704 -5.08 42.97 6.79
C CYS A 704 -5.64 44.03 5.84
N ALA A 705 -6.42 44.99 6.35
CA ALA A 705 -6.98 46.09 5.55
C ALA A 705 -5.89 46.97 4.93
N GLN A 706 -4.87 47.36 5.72
CA GLN A 706 -3.75 48.16 5.23
C GLN A 706 -2.91 47.40 4.19
N LEU A 707 -2.65 46.11 4.39
CA LEU A 707 -1.93 45.26 3.44
C LEU A 707 -2.71 45.09 2.12
N SER A 708 -4.01 44.81 2.18
CA SER A 708 -4.88 44.73 1.00
C SER A 708 -4.86 46.04 0.20
N LYS A 709 -4.94 47.18 0.89
CA LYS A 709 -4.89 48.51 0.28
C LYS A 709 -3.55 48.78 -0.39
N VAL A 710 -2.44 48.57 0.31
CA VAL A 710 -1.08 48.84 -0.22
C VAL A 710 -0.78 47.96 -1.44
N LEU A 711 -1.16 46.68 -1.41
CA LEU A 711 -1.02 45.80 -2.58
C LEU A 711 -1.81 46.30 -3.79
N HIS A 712 -3.04 46.80 -3.59
CA HIS A 712 -3.84 47.38 -4.67
C HIS A 712 -3.26 48.70 -5.20
N GLU A 713 -2.72 49.56 -4.33
CA GLU A 713 -2.05 50.82 -4.73
C GLU A 713 -0.74 50.59 -5.52
N TYR A 714 -0.06 49.44 -5.33
CA TYR A 714 1.23 49.12 -5.96
C TYR A 714 1.12 48.22 -7.19
N TYR A 715 0.16 47.28 -7.22
CA TYR A 715 0.02 46.27 -8.27
C TYR A 715 -1.43 46.12 -8.84
N GLY A 716 -2.36 47.01 -8.48
CA GLY A 716 -3.72 47.04 -9.05
C GLY A 716 -3.82 47.83 -10.37
N ASP A 717 -4.81 47.53 -11.22
CA ASP A 717 -5.08 48.26 -12.48
C ASP A 717 -5.90 49.56 -12.25
N ASP A 718 -5.42 50.44 -11.37
CA ASP A 718 -6.09 51.71 -11.13
C ASP A 718 -5.73 52.77 -12.19
N LYS A 719 -6.58 52.83 -13.23
CA LYS A 719 -6.49 53.78 -14.35
C LYS A 719 -6.64 55.26 -13.93
N ARG A 720 -6.85 55.58 -12.64
CA ARG A 720 -7.13 56.94 -12.14
C ARG A 720 -5.92 57.74 -11.64
N HIS A 721 -4.70 57.20 -11.69
CA HIS A 721 -3.51 57.85 -11.09
C HIS A 721 -2.38 58.26 -12.07
N SER A 722 -2.63 58.22 -13.38
CA SER A 722 -1.69 58.71 -14.41
C SER A 722 -1.47 60.24 -14.41
N GLY A 723 -2.30 61.01 -13.70
CA GLY A 723 -2.30 62.48 -13.78
C GLY A 723 -1.38 63.25 -12.80
N ALA A 724 -0.83 62.61 -11.75
CA ALA A 724 -0.38 63.35 -10.56
C ALA A 724 0.95 62.92 -9.91
N ARG A 725 2.04 62.75 -10.68
CA ARG A 725 3.41 62.85 -10.12
C ARG A 725 4.28 63.84 -10.90
N SER A 726 4.72 64.88 -10.20
CA SER A 726 5.39 66.06 -10.77
C SER A 726 6.80 65.74 -11.26
N LYS A 727 7.15 66.23 -12.46
CA LYS A 727 8.50 66.21 -13.00
C LYS A 727 9.36 67.28 -12.29
N LYS A 728 10.42 66.86 -11.60
CA LYS A 728 11.61 67.72 -11.37
C LYS A 728 12.84 67.05 -11.99
N PRO A 729 13.51 67.67 -12.97
CA PRO A 729 14.72 67.11 -13.55
C PRO A 729 15.92 67.37 -12.63
N VAL A 730 16.53 66.31 -12.11
CA VAL A 730 17.92 66.38 -11.64
C VAL A 730 18.83 66.23 -12.86
N LYS A 731 19.92 67.00 -12.92
CA LYS A 731 20.83 67.01 -14.06
C LYS A 731 21.52 65.65 -14.22
N ARG A 732 21.83 65.31 -15.48
CA ARG A 732 22.77 64.24 -15.81
C ARG A 732 24.18 64.80 -15.70
N ASP A 733 25.04 64.13 -14.95
CA ASP A 733 26.42 63.96 -15.37
C ASP A 733 26.54 62.57 -16.02
N VAL A 734 27.48 62.41 -16.94
CA VAL A 734 27.55 61.27 -17.86
C VAL A 734 28.90 60.60 -17.73
N GLU A 735 28.92 59.30 -17.45
CA GLU A 735 29.91 58.40 -18.06
C GLU A 735 29.49 56.92 -18.05
N ASN A 736 30.24 56.15 -18.86
CA ASN A 736 29.99 54.78 -19.31
C ASN A 736 30.42 53.73 -18.26
N GLN A 737 30.11 52.42 -18.34
CA GLN A 737 29.11 51.62 -19.07
C GLN A 737 29.09 50.22 -18.43
N GLN A 738 27.91 49.69 -18.10
CA GLN A 738 27.53 48.26 -18.20
C GLN A 738 26.10 48.12 -17.68
N LYS A 739 25.16 47.79 -18.56
CA LYS A 739 23.76 47.52 -18.18
C LYS A 739 23.50 46.03 -18.23
N GLU A 740 23.23 45.46 -17.06
CA GLU A 740 22.35 44.30 -16.97
C GLU A 740 20.97 44.66 -17.56
N PRO A 741 20.21 43.69 -18.09
CA PRO A 741 18.83 43.92 -18.51
C PRO A 741 17.95 44.13 -17.27
N GLN A 742 17.86 45.39 -16.81
CA GLN A 742 16.92 45.78 -15.77
C GLN A 742 15.50 45.43 -16.24
N CYS A 743 14.85 44.53 -15.50
CA CYS A 743 13.56 43.96 -15.86
C CYS A 743 12.52 45.06 -16.09
N GLU A 744 11.90 45.08 -17.27
CA GLU A 744 10.72 45.91 -17.49
C GLU A 744 9.61 45.41 -16.57
N LEU A 745 9.14 46.27 -15.67
CA LEU A 745 8.18 45.90 -14.64
C LEU A 745 6.81 45.62 -15.27
N GLN A 746 6.59 44.36 -15.66
CA GLN A 746 5.34 43.90 -16.25
C GLN A 746 4.19 44.23 -15.30
N ARG A 747 3.13 44.86 -15.82
CA ARG A 747 1.93 45.18 -15.03
C ARG A 747 1.23 43.89 -14.65
N LEU A 748 1.46 43.45 -13.41
CA LEU A 748 0.69 42.40 -12.78
C LEU A 748 -0.73 42.96 -12.55
N HIS A 749 -1.76 42.20 -12.93
CA HIS A 749 -3.14 42.55 -12.62
C HIS A 749 -3.54 41.75 -11.38
N ILE A 750 -3.60 42.40 -10.21
CA ILE A 750 -4.10 41.77 -8.98
C ILE A 750 -5.36 42.45 -8.46
N ARG A 751 -6.25 41.65 -7.85
CA ARG A 751 -7.39 42.13 -7.06
C ARG A 751 -7.24 41.64 -5.63
N THR A 752 -7.44 42.52 -4.65
CA THR A 752 -7.28 42.19 -3.23
C THR A 752 -8.57 42.43 -2.45
N SER A 753 -8.76 41.66 -1.39
CA SER A 753 -9.76 41.94 -0.36
C SER A 753 -9.25 41.47 1.01
N CYS A 754 -10.00 41.76 2.07
CA CYS A 754 -9.61 41.39 3.43
C CYS A 754 -10.82 41.05 4.31
N THR A 755 -10.56 40.23 5.32
CA THR A 755 -11.46 39.93 6.43
C THR A 755 -10.86 40.47 7.73
N SER A 756 -11.50 40.21 8.89
CA SER A 756 -10.92 40.49 10.21
C SER A 756 -9.65 39.69 10.52
N HIS A 757 -9.35 38.62 9.76
CA HIS A 757 -8.28 37.66 10.07
C HIS A 757 -7.40 37.27 8.87
N SER A 758 -7.79 37.60 7.63
CA SER A 758 -7.08 37.27 6.39
C SER A 758 -6.97 38.41 5.40
N VAL A 759 -5.96 38.33 4.53
CA VAL A 759 -5.91 39.04 3.24
C VAL A 759 -6.06 38.02 2.12
N ASP A 760 -6.92 38.34 1.17
CA ASP A 760 -7.28 37.51 0.04
C ASP A 760 -6.77 38.19 -1.24
N ILE A 761 -5.91 37.53 -2.01
CA ILE A 761 -5.28 38.04 -3.23
C ILE A 761 -5.65 37.14 -4.41
N ILE A 762 -6.17 37.73 -5.49
CA ILE A 762 -6.50 37.04 -6.73
C ILE A 762 -5.43 37.37 -7.78
N TYR A 763 -4.81 36.34 -8.35
CA TYR A 763 -3.74 36.46 -9.35
C TYR A 763 -3.65 35.21 -10.25
N LYS A 764 -3.57 35.41 -11.58
CA LYS A 764 -3.49 34.34 -12.60
C LYS A 764 -4.51 33.19 -12.40
N GLY A 765 -5.77 33.53 -12.09
CA GLY A 765 -6.83 32.53 -11.86
C GLY A 765 -6.80 31.85 -10.49
N TYR A 766 -5.83 32.16 -9.61
CA TYR A 766 -5.73 31.59 -8.27
C TYR A 766 -6.16 32.59 -7.19
N LEU A 767 -6.72 32.07 -6.09
CA LEU A 767 -7.03 32.81 -4.86
C LEU A 767 -6.04 32.40 -3.76
N PHE A 768 -5.29 33.36 -3.22
CA PHE A 768 -4.40 33.18 -2.07
C PHE A 768 -5.02 33.82 -0.83
N ARG A 769 -5.10 33.08 0.28
CA ARG A 769 -5.69 33.55 1.56
C ARG A 769 -4.63 33.47 2.67
N PHE A 770 -4.13 34.64 3.08
CA PHE A 770 -3.05 34.78 4.06
C PHE A 770 -3.57 35.18 5.44
N TYR A 771 -3.26 34.39 6.46
CA TYR A 771 -3.64 34.64 7.85
C TYR A 771 -2.49 35.26 8.65
N ILE A 772 -2.78 36.21 9.55
CA ILE A 772 -1.77 36.80 10.43
C ILE A 772 -1.63 35.97 11.70
N ALA A 773 -0.42 35.46 11.95
CA ALA A 773 -0.06 34.66 13.13
C ALA A 773 0.78 35.47 14.12
N HIS A 774 0.43 35.41 15.41
CA HIS A 774 1.25 35.97 16.48
C HIS A 774 1.08 35.20 17.80
N TYR A 775 2.19 34.72 18.39
CA TYR A 775 2.15 33.70 19.44
C TYR A 775 1.55 34.17 20.79
N ARG A 776 1.48 35.50 21.01
CA ARG A 776 0.78 36.08 22.19
C ARG A 776 -0.68 35.64 22.28
N GLU A 777 -1.34 35.41 21.15
CA GLU A 777 -2.71 34.90 21.06
C GLU A 777 -2.84 33.49 21.68
N VAL A 778 -1.93 32.58 21.32
CA VAL A 778 -1.85 31.22 21.88
C VAL A 778 -1.54 31.27 23.38
N SER A 779 -0.64 32.16 23.79
CA SER A 779 -0.27 32.34 25.20
C SER A 779 -1.41 32.90 26.05
N LEU A 780 -2.19 33.86 25.53
CA LEU A 780 -3.36 34.43 26.21
C LEU A 780 -4.51 33.43 26.28
N LEU A 781 -4.76 32.66 25.22
CA LEU A 781 -5.77 31.58 25.25
C LEU A 781 -5.43 30.51 26.30
N ARG A 782 -4.15 30.11 26.41
CA ARG A 782 -3.69 29.23 27.52
C ARG A 782 -3.87 29.87 28.89
N ALA A 783 -3.50 31.15 29.06
CA ALA A 783 -3.69 31.88 30.32
C ALA A 783 -5.18 32.02 30.72
N LEU A 784 -6.08 32.08 29.73
CA LEU A 784 -7.54 32.09 29.89
C LEU A 784 -8.16 30.68 29.94
N GLN A 785 -7.36 29.63 30.10
CA GLN A 785 -7.79 28.21 30.18
C GLN A 785 -8.54 27.68 28.94
N ARG A 786 -8.44 28.39 27.80
CA ARG A 786 -9.03 28.03 26.49
C ARG A 786 -8.05 27.18 25.67
N GLU A 787 -7.56 26.10 26.26
CA GLU A 787 -6.47 25.28 25.71
C GLU A 787 -6.79 24.65 24.34
N SER A 788 -8.04 24.23 24.13
CA SER A 788 -8.49 23.64 22.85
C SER A 788 -8.43 24.63 21.68
N GLU A 789 -8.72 25.91 21.93
CA GLU A 789 -8.60 26.98 20.94
C GLU A 789 -7.13 27.37 20.73
N ALA A 790 -6.35 27.46 21.82
CA ALA A 790 -4.91 27.69 21.75
C ALA A 790 -4.21 26.63 20.88
N ALA A 791 -4.51 25.34 21.12
CA ALA A 791 -3.97 24.23 20.35
C ALA A 791 -4.45 24.23 18.89
N MET A 792 -5.70 24.64 18.61
CA MET A 792 -6.19 24.74 17.23
C MET A 792 -5.45 25.84 16.45
N ILE A 793 -5.23 27.01 17.05
CA ILE A 793 -4.49 28.12 16.43
C ILE A 793 -3.01 27.76 16.28
N GLU A 794 -2.39 27.20 17.31
CA GLU A 794 -0.99 26.76 17.27
C GLU A 794 -0.77 25.72 16.16
N ARG A 795 -1.67 24.74 16.03
CA ARG A 795 -1.63 23.75 14.94
C ARG A 795 -1.75 24.40 13.57
N LYS A 796 -2.82 25.17 13.33
CA LYS A 796 -3.12 25.74 12.00
C LYS A 796 -2.11 26.79 11.54
N LEU A 797 -1.54 27.59 12.46
CA LEU A 797 -0.72 28.76 12.09
C LEU A 797 0.78 28.58 12.34
N PHE A 798 1.21 27.66 13.21
CA PHE A 798 2.63 27.49 13.57
C PHE A 798 3.14 26.09 13.20
N TRP A 799 2.47 25.03 13.66
CA TRP A 799 2.89 23.67 13.34
C TRP A 799 2.72 23.36 11.84
N SER A 800 1.64 23.79 11.19
CA SER A 800 1.45 23.63 9.73
C SER A 800 2.53 24.33 8.88
N VAL A 801 3.14 25.42 9.37
CA VAL A 801 4.27 26.10 8.69
C VAL A 801 5.53 25.25 8.72
N GLN A 802 5.89 24.72 9.89
CA GLN A 802 7.06 23.83 10.05
C GLN A 802 6.87 22.53 9.26
N HIS A 803 5.67 21.97 9.30
CA HIS A 803 5.26 20.80 8.54
C HIS A 803 5.41 21.02 7.02
N ALA A 804 4.89 22.12 6.47
CA ALA A 804 5.01 22.44 5.05
C ALA A 804 6.47 22.55 4.61
N LYS A 805 7.32 23.25 5.38
CA LYS A 805 8.77 23.35 5.11
C LYS A 805 9.45 21.98 5.08
N PHE A 806 9.20 21.15 6.10
CA PHE A 806 9.79 19.82 6.21
C PHE A 806 9.43 18.92 5.02
N LEU A 807 8.17 18.94 4.58
CA LEU A 807 7.72 18.08 3.49
C LEU A 807 8.13 18.57 2.09
N ARG A 808 8.31 19.88 1.87
CA ARG A 808 8.94 20.39 0.63
C ARG A 808 10.31 19.75 0.40
N THR A 809 11.13 19.62 1.45
CA THR A 809 12.45 18.98 1.37
C THR A 809 12.36 17.51 0.94
N ILE A 810 11.36 16.77 1.45
CA ILE A 810 11.14 15.36 1.08
C ILE A 810 10.61 15.24 -0.36
N ALA A 811 9.64 16.07 -0.74
CA ALA A 811 9.09 16.11 -2.10
C ALA A 811 10.13 16.50 -3.16
N PHE A 812 11.08 17.37 -2.82
CA PHE A 812 12.21 17.73 -3.67
C PHE A 812 13.22 16.58 -3.81
N GLY A 813 13.51 15.85 -2.72
CA GLY A 813 14.39 14.68 -2.75
C GLY A 813 13.79 13.47 -3.49
N HIS A 814 12.46 13.30 -3.45
CA HIS A 814 11.76 12.12 -3.94
C HIS A 814 10.53 12.51 -4.77
N HIS A 815 10.62 12.44 -6.09
CA HIS A 815 9.58 12.95 -6.99
C HIS A 815 8.33 12.03 -7.04
N SER A 816 8.43 10.83 -6.46
CA SER A 816 7.34 9.87 -6.29
C SER A 816 6.59 10.01 -4.96
N TYR A 817 7.19 10.65 -3.93
CA TYR A 817 6.57 10.87 -2.61
C TYR A 817 5.22 11.62 -2.71
N PRO A 818 5.08 12.73 -3.47
CA PRO A 818 3.82 13.46 -3.56
C PRO A 818 2.66 12.59 -4.07
N MET A 819 2.91 11.79 -5.11
CA MET A 819 1.90 10.92 -5.71
C MET A 819 1.55 9.74 -4.79
N ALA A 820 2.52 9.18 -4.05
CA ALA A 820 2.26 8.18 -3.01
C ALA A 820 1.37 8.73 -1.89
N VAL A 821 1.59 9.96 -1.44
CA VAL A 821 0.74 10.65 -0.45
C VAL A 821 -0.68 10.84 -0.99
N ARG A 822 -0.82 11.36 -2.21
CA ARG A 822 -2.13 11.62 -2.82
C ARG A 822 -2.95 10.33 -2.92
N LEU A 823 -2.33 9.23 -3.35
CA LEU A 823 -2.97 7.92 -3.40
C LEU A 823 -3.33 7.39 -1.99
N SER A 824 -2.47 7.62 -0.99
CA SER A 824 -2.71 7.24 0.42
C SER A 824 -3.89 8.00 1.04
N LYS A 825 -4.00 9.32 0.77
CA LYS A 825 -5.14 10.14 1.19
C LYS A 825 -6.42 9.73 0.48
N ARG A 826 -6.37 9.52 -0.84
CA ARG A 826 -7.49 9.01 -1.66
C ARG A 826 -8.02 7.68 -1.13
N TRP A 827 -7.12 6.76 -0.77
CA TRP A 827 -7.49 5.48 -0.14
C TRP A 827 -8.20 5.68 1.20
N LEU A 828 -7.65 6.47 2.11
CA LEU A 828 -8.29 6.76 3.40
C LEU A 828 -9.65 7.48 3.25
N SER A 829 -9.85 8.29 2.21
CA SER A 829 -11.16 8.93 1.94
C SER A 829 -12.19 7.93 1.43
N ALA A 830 -11.81 7.08 0.47
CA ALA A 830 -12.67 6.03 -0.07
C ALA A 830 -13.03 4.95 0.96
N MET A 831 -12.14 4.71 1.94
CA MET A 831 -12.38 3.91 3.15
C MET A 831 -13.19 4.65 4.24
N LEU A 832 -13.63 5.88 3.98
CA LEU A 832 -14.44 6.75 4.84
C LEU A 832 -13.77 7.20 6.16
N LEU A 833 -12.43 7.26 6.20
CA LEU A 833 -11.63 7.46 7.41
C LEU A 833 -10.74 8.72 7.42
N LEU A 834 -10.58 9.42 6.29
CA LEU A 834 -9.71 10.60 6.17
C LEU A 834 -10.13 11.79 7.05
N GLU A 835 -11.40 11.92 7.45
CA GLU A 835 -11.79 12.93 8.45
C GLU A 835 -11.22 12.67 9.86
N PHE A 836 -10.94 11.41 10.20
CA PHE A 836 -10.47 11.00 11.53
C PHE A 836 -8.94 10.90 11.60
N VAL A 837 -8.26 10.84 10.45
CA VAL A 837 -6.80 10.80 10.31
C VAL A 837 -6.37 12.05 9.54
N LEU A 838 -5.82 13.05 10.22
CA LEU A 838 -5.50 14.35 9.60
C LEU A 838 -4.62 14.18 8.34
N PRO A 839 -4.82 14.99 7.27
CA PRO A 839 -4.01 14.89 6.05
C PRO A 839 -2.50 14.95 6.32
N GLU A 840 -2.08 15.77 7.29
CA GLU A 840 -0.70 15.89 7.77
C GLU A 840 -0.18 14.60 8.42
N ALA A 841 -1.01 13.82 9.10
CA ALA A 841 -0.62 12.52 9.63
C ALA A 841 -0.35 11.52 8.49
N VAL A 842 -1.21 11.50 7.46
CA VAL A 842 -1.02 10.67 6.26
C VAL A 842 0.29 11.03 5.55
N GLU A 843 0.58 12.34 5.45
CA GLU A 843 1.84 12.85 4.89
C GLU A 843 3.08 12.37 5.66
N LEU A 844 3.02 12.34 7.00
CA LEU A 844 4.12 11.87 7.86
C LEU A 844 4.29 10.34 7.82
N LEU A 845 3.20 9.57 7.71
CA LEU A 845 3.25 8.11 7.55
C LEU A 845 3.97 7.70 6.26
N VAL A 846 3.66 8.38 5.14
CA VAL A 846 4.38 8.15 3.88
C VAL A 846 5.81 8.70 3.97
N ALA A 847 6.04 9.83 4.63
CA ALA A 847 7.38 10.39 4.80
C ALA A 847 8.32 9.43 5.56
N HIS A 848 7.82 8.71 6.58
CA HIS A 848 8.60 7.68 7.26
C HIS A 848 9.13 6.59 6.30
N ALA A 849 8.34 6.17 5.30
CA ALA A 849 8.79 5.21 4.28
C ALA A 849 9.89 5.78 3.37
N TYR A 850 9.85 7.08 3.06
CA TYR A 850 10.82 7.78 2.21
C TYR A 850 12.08 8.26 2.94
N LEU A 851 12.06 8.32 4.27
CA LEU A 851 13.23 8.65 5.10
C LEU A 851 14.01 7.39 5.56
N GLY A 852 13.53 6.19 5.22
CA GLY A 852 14.21 4.92 5.53
C GLY A 852 15.46 4.67 4.67
N SER A 853 16.24 3.65 5.03
CA SER A 853 17.48 3.27 4.32
C SER A 853 17.27 2.89 2.84
N ASN A 854 16.10 2.35 2.51
CA ASN A 854 15.66 2.02 1.16
C ASN A 854 14.38 2.82 0.83
N PRO A 855 14.51 4.08 0.37
CA PRO A 855 13.37 4.91 -0.01
C PRO A 855 12.74 4.39 -1.31
N PRO A 856 11.39 4.34 -1.41
CA PRO A 856 10.71 4.01 -2.67
C PRO A 856 11.06 5.00 -3.78
N LYS A 857 11.20 4.52 -5.02
CA LYS A 857 11.38 5.38 -6.22
C LYS A 857 10.11 5.45 -7.09
N THR A 858 9.02 4.86 -6.63
CA THR A 858 7.72 4.81 -7.32
C THR A 858 6.57 5.02 -6.35
N PHE A 859 5.49 5.63 -6.83
CA PHE A 859 4.33 5.95 -6.01
C PHE A 859 3.60 4.70 -5.50
N VAL A 860 3.56 3.64 -6.32
CA VAL A 860 3.08 2.30 -5.94
C VAL A 860 3.89 1.76 -4.76
N GLY A 861 5.23 1.78 -4.85
CA GLY A 861 6.10 1.36 -3.76
C GLY A 861 5.87 2.16 -2.48
N GLY A 862 5.71 3.47 -2.59
CA GLY A 862 5.36 4.36 -1.46
C GLY A 862 4.02 4.03 -0.81
N PHE A 863 2.97 3.81 -1.62
CA PHE A 863 1.64 3.45 -1.13
C PHE A 863 1.60 2.06 -0.48
N VAL A 864 2.27 1.06 -1.05
CA VAL A 864 2.35 -0.27 -0.43
C VAL A 864 3.16 -0.23 0.86
N ARG A 865 4.26 0.54 0.93
CA ARG A 865 5.00 0.77 2.18
C ARG A 865 4.14 1.47 3.25
N PHE A 866 3.29 2.42 2.87
CA PHE A 866 2.32 3.06 3.77
C PHE A 866 1.30 2.05 4.35
N LEU A 867 0.70 1.20 3.51
CA LEU A 867 -0.19 0.12 3.97
C LEU A 867 0.54 -0.88 4.89
N GLN A 868 1.80 -1.19 4.60
CA GLN A 868 2.64 -2.06 5.43
C GLN A 868 2.92 -1.45 6.81
N ILE A 869 3.33 -0.18 6.89
CA ILE A 869 3.53 0.54 8.16
C ILE A 869 2.26 0.48 9.01
N ILE A 870 1.09 0.77 8.41
CA ILE A 870 -0.19 0.66 9.11
C ILE A 870 -0.47 -0.78 9.59
N ALA A 871 -0.24 -1.78 8.74
CA ALA A 871 -0.55 -3.18 9.03
C ALA A 871 0.37 -3.84 10.07
N THR A 872 1.63 -3.39 10.20
CA THR A 872 2.66 -4.08 11.01
C THR A 872 3.29 -3.25 12.14
N HIS A 873 3.15 -1.92 12.17
CA HIS A 873 3.66 -1.12 13.30
C HIS A 873 2.86 -1.39 14.58
N ASP A 874 3.55 -1.43 15.72
CA ASP A 874 2.91 -1.48 17.03
C ASP A 874 2.54 -0.07 17.48
N TRP A 875 1.26 0.28 17.32
CA TRP A 875 0.70 1.60 17.67
C TRP A 875 0.73 1.91 19.18
N SER A 876 1.11 0.94 20.03
CA SER A 876 1.44 1.15 21.45
C SER A 876 2.76 1.90 21.65
N ASN A 877 3.63 1.95 20.62
CA ASN A 877 4.89 2.68 20.61
C ASN A 877 4.86 3.80 19.54
N PRO A 878 5.55 4.94 19.77
CA PRO A 878 5.58 6.03 18.80
C PRO A 878 6.20 5.62 17.48
N LEU A 879 5.60 6.07 16.37
CA LEU A 879 6.30 6.08 15.09
C LEU A 879 7.24 7.28 15.05
N LEU A 880 8.53 7.02 14.84
CA LEU A 880 9.57 8.03 14.85
C LEU A 880 10.00 8.33 13.41
N LEU A 881 9.94 9.58 12.97
CA LEU A 881 10.60 9.97 11.71
C LEU A 881 12.10 10.17 11.96
N PRO A 882 12.99 9.69 11.07
CA PRO A 882 14.44 9.91 11.21
C PRO A 882 14.82 11.39 11.35
N TYR A 883 15.65 11.69 12.36
CA TYR A 883 16.20 13.02 12.62
C TYR A 883 17.66 12.95 13.08
N SER A 884 18.41 14.03 12.84
CA SER A 884 19.85 14.14 13.15
C SER A 884 20.12 14.56 14.61
N VAL A 885 19.36 14.04 15.58
CA VAL A 885 19.32 14.54 16.97
C VAL A 885 19.45 13.38 17.97
N ASP A 886 20.07 13.66 19.12
CA ASP A 886 20.51 12.71 20.15
C ASP A 886 19.50 11.60 20.51
N SER A 887 20.02 10.37 20.65
CA SER A 887 19.28 9.18 21.07
C SER A 887 18.57 9.31 22.42
N LYS A 888 18.96 10.30 23.24
CA LYS A 888 18.27 10.61 24.50
C LYS A 888 16.85 11.13 24.27
N LEU A 889 16.67 12.07 23.33
CA LEU A 889 15.35 12.64 22.99
C LEU A 889 14.39 11.54 22.51
N GLN A 890 14.92 10.55 21.80
CA GLN A 890 14.17 9.37 21.36
C GLN A 890 13.66 8.52 22.54
N ALA A 891 14.51 8.29 23.56
CA ALA A 891 14.13 7.58 24.77
C ALA A 891 13.12 8.36 25.61
N ASP A 892 13.32 9.67 25.76
CA ASP A 892 12.40 10.57 26.49
C ASP A 892 11.02 10.62 25.81
N THR A 893 10.97 10.63 24.47
CA THR A 893 9.73 10.55 23.67
C THR A 893 9.02 9.21 23.85
N ALA A 894 9.77 8.09 23.81
CA ALA A 894 9.22 6.76 24.03
C ALA A 894 8.71 6.55 25.48
N ALA A 895 9.30 7.24 26.45
CA ALA A 895 8.81 7.26 27.82
C ALA A 895 7.49 8.06 27.93
N LEU A 896 7.38 9.22 27.27
CA LEU A 896 6.15 10.03 27.24
C LEU A 896 4.96 9.25 26.68
N VAL A 897 5.09 8.58 25.52
CA VAL A 897 3.96 7.85 24.93
C VAL A 897 3.48 6.71 25.84
N ARG A 898 4.40 6.07 26.58
CA ARG A 898 4.05 5.04 27.58
C ARG A 898 3.31 5.61 28.80
N THR A 899 3.49 6.88 29.15
CA THR A 899 2.69 7.52 30.22
C THR A 899 1.33 8.04 29.74
N MET A 900 1.14 8.25 28.43
CA MET A 900 -0.16 8.62 27.85
C MET A 900 -1.12 7.43 27.69
N GLY A 901 -0.59 6.21 27.53
CA GLY A 901 -1.35 4.96 27.61
C GLY A 901 -2.36 4.72 26.47
N GLU A 902 -3.28 3.78 26.69
CA GLU A 902 -4.22 3.24 25.69
C GLU A 902 -5.22 4.25 25.11
N GLN A 903 -5.27 5.49 25.62
CA GLN A 903 -6.17 6.52 25.10
C GLN A 903 -5.81 6.98 23.68
N GLN A 904 -4.57 6.75 23.26
CA GLN A 904 -4.02 7.32 22.03
C GLN A 904 -3.95 6.28 20.90
N GLY A 905 -4.57 6.56 19.76
CA GLY A 905 -4.58 5.63 18.61
C GLY A 905 -3.35 5.74 17.71
N MET A 906 -2.66 6.87 17.69
CA MET A 906 -1.48 7.11 16.85
C MET A 906 -0.60 8.20 17.47
N PHE A 907 0.71 8.00 17.54
CA PHE A 907 1.66 9.05 17.90
C PHE A 907 2.82 9.05 16.92
N ILE A 908 3.00 10.17 16.20
CA ILE A 908 4.12 10.37 15.28
C ILE A 908 5.02 11.47 15.83
N ALA A 909 6.27 11.13 16.17
CA ALA A 909 7.28 12.10 16.57
C ALA A 909 7.98 12.64 15.31
N THR A 910 8.07 13.97 15.19
CA THR A 910 8.71 14.65 14.06
C THR A 910 9.98 15.38 14.49
N PRO A 911 10.88 15.75 13.56
CA PRO A 911 12.12 16.47 13.91
C PRO A 911 11.88 17.87 14.52
N TYR A 912 10.66 18.42 14.36
CA TYR A 912 10.28 19.76 14.80
C TYR A 912 9.28 19.77 15.96
N ALA A 913 8.56 18.66 16.20
CA ALA A 913 7.59 18.48 17.28
C ALA A 913 7.68 17.05 17.85
N PRO A 914 8.79 16.69 18.52
CA PRO A 914 9.04 15.33 18.99
C PRO A 914 8.10 14.92 20.14
N MET A 915 7.75 15.85 21.02
CA MET A 915 6.97 15.58 22.24
C MET A 915 5.49 15.98 22.09
N GLU A 916 5.19 16.96 21.24
CA GLU A 916 3.86 17.55 21.07
C GLU A 916 3.00 16.79 20.05
N SER A 917 3.63 16.15 19.05
CA SER A 917 2.98 15.34 18.00
C SER A 917 1.66 15.96 17.45
N PRO A 918 1.67 17.25 17.01
CA PRO A 918 0.48 18.11 16.93
C PRO A 918 -0.57 17.67 15.90
N PHE A 919 -0.21 16.78 14.97
CA PHE A 919 -1.12 16.22 13.96
C PHE A 919 -1.71 14.86 14.35
N THR A 920 -1.20 14.22 15.40
CA THR A 920 -1.64 12.88 15.81
C THR A 920 -2.04 12.75 17.29
N ALA A 921 -1.49 13.56 18.20
CA ALA A 921 -1.66 13.44 19.67
C ALA A 921 -3.09 13.44 20.24
N HIS A 922 -4.13 13.64 19.41
CA HIS A 922 -5.55 13.55 19.79
C HIS A 922 -6.41 12.75 18.78
N THR A 923 -5.90 12.38 17.60
CA THR A 923 -6.65 11.65 16.56
C THR A 923 -5.70 10.98 15.55
N PRO A 924 -6.00 9.76 15.03
CA PRO A 924 -7.17 8.92 15.29
C PRO A 924 -7.28 8.41 16.73
N ARG A 925 -8.52 8.16 17.16
CA ARG A 925 -8.83 7.40 18.39
C ARG A 925 -8.50 5.90 18.19
N PRO A 926 -8.24 5.13 19.26
CA PRO A 926 -7.89 3.69 19.16
C PRO A 926 -8.86 2.85 18.30
N MET A 927 -10.18 3.06 18.42
CA MET A 927 -11.17 2.34 17.61
C MET A 927 -11.04 2.64 16.10
N ILE A 928 -10.76 3.90 15.74
CA ILE A 928 -10.50 4.29 14.35
C ILE A 928 -9.19 3.66 13.89
N MET A 929 -8.13 3.72 14.70
CA MET A 929 -6.85 3.11 14.32
C MET A 929 -7.00 1.60 14.08
N HIS A 930 -7.69 0.88 14.96
CA HIS A 930 -7.96 -0.55 14.79
C HIS A 930 -8.68 -0.85 13.47
N ARG A 931 -9.66 -0.02 13.07
CA ARG A 931 -10.34 -0.15 11.76
C ARG A 931 -9.40 0.15 10.59
N VAL A 932 -8.55 1.18 10.68
CA VAL A 932 -7.52 1.51 9.68
C VAL A 932 -6.52 0.35 9.51
N VAL A 933 -6.08 -0.27 10.62
CA VAL A 933 -5.19 -1.45 10.63
C VAL A 933 -5.87 -2.67 9.97
N GLN A 934 -7.14 -2.94 10.27
CA GLN A 934 -7.89 -4.02 9.62
C GLN A 934 -7.99 -3.82 8.10
N LEU A 935 -8.36 -2.62 7.65
CA LEU A 935 -8.53 -2.32 6.23
C LEU A 935 -7.19 -2.37 5.47
N ALA A 936 -6.09 -1.89 6.07
CA ALA A 936 -4.77 -1.98 5.48
C ALA A 936 -4.28 -3.44 5.34
N LYS A 937 -4.57 -4.31 6.33
CA LYS A 937 -4.29 -5.75 6.22
C LYS A 937 -5.07 -6.41 5.09
N SER A 938 -6.37 -6.11 4.93
CA SER A 938 -7.15 -6.64 3.81
C SER A 938 -6.68 -6.10 2.45
N ALA A 939 -6.38 -4.81 2.33
CA ALA A 939 -5.86 -4.23 1.09
C ALA A 939 -4.49 -4.83 0.71
N LEU A 940 -3.59 -4.98 1.68
CA LEU A 940 -2.28 -5.61 1.47
C LEU A 940 -2.39 -7.09 1.10
N ALA A 941 -3.36 -7.83 1.66
CA ALA A 941 -3.62 -9.22 1.26
C ALA A 941 -4.09 -9.33 -0.21
N VAL A 942 -4.97 -8.43 -0.67
CA VAL A 942 -5.40 -8.36 -2.08
C VAL A 942 -4.21 -8.06 -3.00
N LEU A 943 -3.43 -7.02 -2.69
CA LEU A 943 -2.28 -6.61 -3.49
C LEU A 943 -1.21 -7.73 -3.59
N LEU A 944 -0.96 -8.46 -2.49
CA LEU A 944 -0.04 -9.60 -2.50
C LEU A 944 -0.57 -10.79 -3.33
N ALA A 945 -1.88 -11.08 -3.29
CA ALA A 945 -2.49 -12.12 -4.13
C ALA A 945 -2.44 -11.79 -5.64
N GLN A 946 -2.44 -10.50 -6.00
CA GLN A 946 -2.19 -10.03 -7.37
C GLN A 946 -0.73 -10.18 -7.77
N ILE A 947 0.22 -9.81 -6.89
CA ILE A 947 1.68 -9.98 -7.12
C ILE A 947 2.05 -11.46 -7.33
N ASP A 948 1.37 -12.37 -6.63
CA ASP A 948 1.48 -13.82 -6.83
C ASP A 948 0.90 -14.32 -8.18
N GLY A 949 0.07 -13.53 -8.86
CA GLY A 949 -0.60 -13.91 -10.10
C GLY A 949 -1.76 -14.91 -9.91
N LYS A 950 -2.39 -14.95 -8.73
CA LYS A 950 -3.51 -15.88 -8.44
C LYS A 950 -4.87 -15.32 -8.86
N THR A 951 -5.00 -14.01 -8.93
CA THR A 951 -6.26 -13.33 -9.25
C THR A 951 -6.40 -13.20 -10.76
N THR A 952 -7.26 -14.02 -11.37
CA THR A 952 -7.56 -13.97 -12.82
C THR A 952 -8.43 -12.78 -13.24
N LEU A 953 -9.00 -12.05 -12.27
CA LEU A 953 -9.58 -10.73 -12.53
C LEU A 953 -8.46 -9.71 -12.70
N GLN A 954 -8.17 -9.37 -13.95
CA GLN A 954 -7.54 -8.09 -14.29
C GLN A 954 -8.28 -6.95 -13.57
N PHE A 955 -7.59 -5.87 -13.20
CA PHE A 955 -8.16 -4.65 -12.60
C PHE A 955 -8.74 -4.83 -11.18
N SER A 956 -8.28 -5.86 -10.46
CA SER A 956 -8.64 -6.08 -9.05
C SER A 956 -8.02 -5.06 -8.09
N GLU A 957 -7.11 -4.19 -8.54
CA GLU A 957 -6.51 -3.11 -7.73
C GLU A 957 -7.57 -2.12 -7.23
N GLY A 958 -8.56 -1.77 -8.06
CA GLY A 958 -9.60 -0.81 -7.72
C GLY A 958 -10.46 -1.23 -6.51
N LEU A 959 -10.54 -2.54 -6.23
CA LEU A 959 -11.30 -3.09 -5.11
C LEU A 959 -10.78 -2.62 -3.74
N ILE A 960 -9.50 -2.24 -3.62
CA ILE A 960 -8.98 -1.71 -2.36
C ILE A 960 -9.50 -0.31 -2.03
N PHE A 961 -10.11 0.38 -3.01
CA PHE A 961 -10.78 1.67 -2.85
C PHE A 961 -12.31 1.51 -2.73
N THR A 962 -12.88 0.31 -2.84
CA THR A 962 -14.31 0.08 -2.64
C THR A 962 -14.59 -0.34 -1.19
N THR A 963 -15.36 0.47 -0.47
CA THR A 963 -15.82 0.14 0.89
C THR A 963 -16.95 -0.90 0.83
N ASP A 964 -16.86 -1.97 1.63
CA ASP A 964 -17.91 -2.98 1.78
C ASP A 964 -19.14 -2.40 2.51
N PRO A 965 -20.33 -2.29 1.88
CA PRO A 965 -21.53 -1.79 2.52
C PRO A 965 -22.02 -2.68 3.67
N ALA A 966 -21.68 -3.98 3.67
CA ALA A 966 -22.07 -4.92 4.73
C ALA A 966 -21.30 -4.72 6.05
N ALA A 967 -20.34 -3.79 6.09
CA ALA A 967 -19.66 -3.36 7.32
C ALA A 967 -20.38 -2.22 8.06
N PHE A 968 -21.55 -1.79 7.60
CA PHE A 968 -22.37 -0.71 8.15
C PHE A 968 -23.82 -1.17 8.32
N ASP A 969 -24.57 -0.50 9.20
CA ASP A 969 -25.97 -0.87 9.49
C ASP A 969 -26.91 -0.44 8.36
N PHE A 970 -26.62 0.73 7.76
CA PHE A 970 -27.24 1.24 6.54
C PHE A 970 -26.40 2.38 5.92
N HIS A 971 -26.74 2.77 4.70
CA HIS A 971 -26.22 3.96 4.02
C HIS A 971 -27.38 4.82 3.48
N MET A 972 -27.10 6.10 3.18
CA MET A 972 -28.05 7.04 2.57
C MET A 972 -27.30 7.95 1.59
N GLU A 973 -27.76 8.03 0.34
CA GLU A 973 -27.14 8.84 -0.72
C GLU A 973 -27.43 10.34 -0.53
N PHE A 974 -26.49 11.22 -0.93
CA PHE A 974 -26.73 12.65 -0.98
C PHE A 974 -27.59 13.02 -2.19
N HIS A 975 -28.44 14.04 -2.05
CA HIS A 975 -29.17 14.58 -3.20
C HIS A 975 -28.19 15.13 -4.28
N PRO A 976 -28.31 14.76 -5.57
CA PRO A 976 -27.31 15.08 -6.60
C PRO A 976 -26.90 16.56 -6.71
N HIS A 977 -27.83 17.51 -6.51
CA HIS A 977 -27.53 18.95 -6.51
C HIS A 977 -26.59 19.44 -5.38
N LEU A 978 -26.25 18.59 -4.41
CA LEU A 978 -25.27 18.87 -3.36
C LEU A 978 -23.85 18.44 -3.75
N LEU A 979 -23.71 17.58 -4.78
CA LEU A 979 -22.44 17.07 -5.27
C LEU A 979 -21.76 18.14 -6.13
N LEU A 980 -20.95 18.99 -5.51
CA LEU A 980 -20.33 20.13 -6.18
C LEU A 980 -19.14 19.77 -7.08
N GLN A 981 -18.58 18.57 -6.94
CA GLN A 981 -17.42 18.07 -7.70
C GLN A 981 -17.67 16.58 -8.02
N PRO A 982 -18.66 16.24 -8.87
CA PRO A 982 -19.07 14.86 -9.14
C PRO A 982 -18.07 14.10 -10.02
N ASP A 983 -17.09 14.79 -10.61
CA ASP A 983 -15.97 14.19 -11.33
C ASP A 983 -14.96 13.53 -10.39
N ARG A 984 -14.80 14.02 -9.16
CA ARG A 984 -13.90 13.43 -8.15
C ARG A 984 -14.36 12.06 -7.65
N LEU A 985 -15.54 11.57 -8.05
CA LEU A 985 -16.03 10.23 -7.71
C LEU A 985 -15.13 9.12 -8.25
N LEU A 986 -15.00 8.02 -7.49
CA LEU A 986 -14.36 6.81 -7.99
C LEU A 986 -15.29 6.15 -9.02
N ILE A 987 -14.90 6.23 -10.29
CA ILE A 987 -15.63 5.65 -11.42
C ILE A 987 -15.64 4.11 -11.27
N PRO A 988 -16.82 3.44 -11.19
CA PRO A 988 -16.90 2.00 -11.36
C PRO A 988 -16.37 1.63 -12.76
N PRO A 989 -15.41 0.70 -12.88
CA PRO A 989 -14.57 0.65 -14.08
C PRO A 989 -15.33 0.21 -15.34
N TYR A 990 -14.77 0.58 -16.50
CA TYR A 990 -15.19 0.25 -17.88
C TYR A 990 -16.16 1.20 -18.60
N SER A 991 -15.59 2.31 -19.09
CA SER A 991 -15.57 2.56 -20.54
C SER A 991 -14.13 2.40 -21.04
N ALA A 992 -13.89 1.59 -22.07
CA ALA A 992 -12.54 1.33 -22.60
C ALA A 992 -11.97 2.55 -23.36
N PRO A 993 -10.62 2.74 -23.39
CA PRO A 993 -9.96 3.77 -24.19
C PRO A 993 -9.87 3.38 -25.69
N ASP A 994 -10.99 2.96 -26.28
CA ASP A 994 -11.12 2.49 -27.66
C ASP A 994 -12.35 3.10 -28.36
N ALA A 995 -12.54 4.41 -28.19
CA ALA A 995 -13.38 5.22 -29.08
C ALA A 995 -12.50 5.78 -30.21
N SER A 996 -12.15 4.92 -31.17
CA SER A 996 -11.33 5.33 -32.31
C SER A 996 -12.07 6.35 -33.18
N VAL A 997 -11.62 7.61 -33.11
CA VAL A 997 -12.12 8.70 -33.97
C VAL A 997 -11.68 8.41 -35.40
N SER A 998 -12.55 7.77 -36.18
CA SER A 998 -12.33 7.50 -37.60
C SER A 998 -12.20 8.83 -38.36
N ALA A 999 -10.99 9.13 -38.84
CA ALA A 999 -10.72 10.36 -39.57
C ALA A 999 -11.48 10.41 -40.90
N GLY A 1000 -12.62 11.10 -40.91
CA GLY A 1000 -13.45 11.34 -42.10
C GLY A 1000 -12.99 12.58 -42.87
N THR A 1001 -12.22 12.40 -43.94
CA THR A 1001 -11.70 13.50 -44.77
C THR A 1001 -12.81 14.17 -45.59
N SER A 1002 -13.15 15.42 -45.27
CA SER A 1002 -13.92 16.31 -46.15
C SER A 1002 -13.57 17.79 -45.90
N VAL A 1003 -13.84 18.66 -46.89
CA VAL A 1003 -13.21 19.98 -47.01
C VAL A 1003 -14.21 21.13 -46.96
N ALA A 1004 -13.84 22.17 -46.20
CA ALA A 1004 -14.30 23.57 -46.24
C ALA A 1004 -15.70 23.98 -45.70
N ASN A 1005 -15.70 25.23 -45.19
CA ASN A 1005 -16.79 26.21 -45.07
C ASN A 1005 -18.02 25.92 -44.18
N GLY A 1006 -18.05 26.60 -43.02
CA GLY A 1006 -18.89 27.81 -42.92
C GLY A 1006 -20.18 27.77 -42.08
N THR A 1007 -20.26 28.69 -41.12
CA THR A 1007 -21.47 29.17 -40.41
C THR A 1007 -22.27 28.17 -39.54
N ALA A 1008 -22.94 28.71 -38.51
CA ALA A 1008 -23.63 27.95 -37.47
C ALA A 1008 -25.16 28.01 -37.60
N VAL A 1009 -25.82 26.86 -37.40
CA VAL A 1009 -27.26 26.72 -37.09
C VAL A 1009 -27.46 25.49 -36.21
N SER A 1010 -28.33 25.56 -35.21
CA SER A 1010 -28.89 24.39 -34.48
C SER A 1010 -30.33 24.14 -34.94
N PRO A 1011 -30.83 22.88 -35.00
CA PRO A 1011 -31.94 22.55 -34.07
C PRO A 1011 -32.18 21.06 -33.70
N SER A 1012 -32.93 20.88 -32.60
CA SER A 1012 -33.99 19.87 -32.33
C SER A 1012 -33.84 18.34 -32.57
N LEU A 1013 -33.83 17.59 -31.45
CA LEU A 1013 -34.78 16.50 -31.05
C LEU A 1013 -35.35 15.49 -32.09
N GLY A 1014 -35.19 14.19 -31.79
CA GLY A 1014 -35.96 13.05 -32.35
C GLY A 1014 -35.80 11.75 -31.50
N PRO A 1015 -36.79 10.82 -31.40
CA PRO A 1015 -36.83 9.79 -30.34
C PRO A 1015 -36.77 8.30 -30.82
N VAL A 1016 -36.97 7.36 -29.85
CA VAL A 1016 -37.13 5.86 -29.88
C VAL A 1016 -35.96 5.17 -29.13
N SER A 1017 -36.10 4.66 -27.88
CA SER A 1017 -36.96 3.59 -27.31
C SER A 1017 -36.44 2.16 -27.58
N ALA A 1018 -36.35 1.20 -26.64
CA ALA A 1018 -36.32 1.24 -25.16
C ALA A 1018 -35.92 -0.16 -24.61
N GLY A 1019 -35.25 -0.24 -23.44
CA GLY A 1019 -35.22 -1.48 -22.63
C GLY A 1019 -33.92 -1.76 -21.86
N GLY A 1020 -34.04 -2.05 -20.56
CA GLY A 1020 -33.02 -2.79 -19.77
C GLY A 1020 -32.22 -1.97 -18.73
N ALA A 1021 -32.67 -2.05 -17.47
CA ALA A 1021 -32.00 -1.56 -16.25
C ALA A 1021 -31.77 -0.03 -16.12
N PRO A 1022 -31.95 0.54 -14.91
CA PRO A 1022 -31.60 1.94 -14.66
C PRO A 1022 -30.10 2.05 -14.42
N ALA A 1023 -29.34 2.43 -15.45
CA ALA A 1023 -28.15 3.22 -15.21
C ALA A 1023 -28.63 4.53 -14.55
N THR A 1024 -28.20 4.80 -13.31
CA THR A 1024 -28.30 6.13 -12.68
C THR A 1024 -27.32 7.07 -13.36
N GLY A 1025 -27.60 7.37 -14.63
CA GLY A 1025 -26.92 8.41 -15.37
C GLY A 1025 -27.07 9.71 -14.59
N VAL A 1026 -25.95 10.26 -14.11
CA VAL A 1026 -25.91 11.54 -13.43
C VAL A 1026 -26.56 12.56 -14.37
N LEU A 1027 -27.77 12.99 -14.01
CA LEU A 1027 -28.60 13.85 -14.84
C LEU A 1027 -27.95 15.23 -14.78
N ALA A 1028 -27.02 15.46 -15.72
CA ALA A 1028 -26.07 16.56 -15.69
C ALA A 1028 -26.83 17.88 -15.59
N SER A 1029 -26.80 18.47 -14.39
CA SER A 1029 -27.39 19.78 -14.17
C SER A 1029 -26.72 20.76 -15.12
N LEU A 1030 -27.54 21.45 -15.92
CA LEU A 1030 -27.08 22.54 -16.80
C LEU A 1030 -26.11 23.42 -16.01
N PRO A 1031 -24.83 23.53 -16.42
CA PRO A 1031 -23.82 24.21 -15.62
C PRO A 1031 -24.24 25.66 -15.42
N SER A 1032 -24.44 26.05 -14.16
CA SER A 1032 -24.75 27.43 -13.79
C SER A 1032 -23.64 28.33 -14.30
N ARG A 1033 -23.95 29.29 -15.18
CA ARG A 1033 -22.96 30.19 -15.78
C ARG A 1033 -22.02 30.74 -14.70
N ILE A 1034 -20.74 30.51 -14.91
CA ILE A 1034 -19.68 31.11 -14.11
C ILE A 1034 -19.36 32.48 -14.70
N TRP A 1035 -19.25 33.48 -13.83
CA TRP A 1035 -18.99 34.86 -14.21
C TRP A 1035 -17.53 35.22 -13.96
N GLN A 1036 -16.88 35.88 -14.92
CA GLN A 1036 -15.51 36.39 -14.77
C GLN A 1036 -15.47 37.67 -13.91
N LEU A 1037 -14.27 38.08 -13.47
CA LEU A 1037 -14.06 39.15 -12.48
C LEU A 1037 -14.64 40.51 -12.89
N ASP A 1038 -14.70 40.78 -14.19
CA ASP A 1038 -15.11 42.03 -14.85
C ASP A 1038 -16.52 41.98 -15.46
N GLU A 1039 -17.19 40.82 -15.50
CA GLU A 1039 -18.58 40.72 -15.96
C GLU A 1039 -19.60 41.21 -14.91
N LEU A 1040 -19.18 41.40 -13.66
CA LEU A 1040 -20.01 41.82 -12.54
C LEU A 1040 -19.45 43.08 -11.87
N GLU A 1041 -20.33 44.00 -11.49
CA GLU A 1041 -20.00 45.14 -10.62
C GLU A 1041 -19.27 44.68 -9.35
N GLU A 1042 -18.32 45.48 -8.84
CA GLU A 1042 -17.38 45.03 -7.81
C GLU A 1042 -18.04 44.42 -6.57
N ASP A 1043 -19.11 45.02 -6.05
CA ASP A 1043 -19.82 44.52 -4.86
C ASP A 1043 -20.55 43.20 -5.13
N LYS A 1044 -21.22 43.08 -6.29
CA LYS A 1044 -21.88 41.82 -6.73
C LYS A 1044 -20.85 40.72 -6.95
N SER A 1045 -19.74 41.05 -7.58
CA SER A 1045 -18.59 40.18 -7.79
C SER A 1045 -17.99 39.68 -6.46
N ARG A 1046 -17.88 40.55 -5.45
CA ARG A 1046 -17.42 40.16 -4.10
C ARG A 1046 -18.37 39.20 -3.39
N VAL A 1047 -19.68 39.44 -3.45
CA VAL A 1047 -20.68 38.52 -2.86
C VAL A 1047 -20.63 37.16 -3.56
N TYR A 1048 -20.65 37.15 -4.90
CA TYR A 1048 -20.57 35.96 -5.73
C TYR A 1048 -19.31 35.12 -5.46
N LEU A 1049 -18.14 35.76 -5.33
CA LEU A 1049 -16.91 35.07 -4.98
C LEU A 1049 -16.97 34.47 -3.56
N THR A 1050 -17.49 35.19 -2.57
CA THR A 1050 -17.68 34.64 -1.21
C THR A 1050 -18.62 33.42 -1.23
N GLU A 1051 -19.72 33.48 -1.98
CA GLU A 1051 -20.65 32.35 -2.17
C GLU A 1051 -19.98 31.12 -2.82
N LEU A 1052 -19.00 31.30 -3.72
CA LEU A 1052 -18.23 30.21 -4.31
C LEU A 1052 -17.11 29.67 -3.40
N ILE A 1053 -16.55 30.50 -2.52
CA ILE A 1053 -15.45 30.11 -1.61
C ILE A 1053 -15.98 29.37 -0.38
N GLU A 1054 -17.15 29.75 0.14
CA GLU A 1054 -17.71 29.20 1.40
C GLU A 1054 -18.70 28.03 1.19
N ARG A 1055 -18.76 27.49 -0.03
CA ARG A 1055 -19.77 26.51 -0.47
C ARG A 1055 -19.50 25.08 0.00
N GLU A 1056 -19.68 24.80 1.30
CA GLU A 1056 -19.55 23.45 1.89
C GLU A 1056 -20.92 22.78 2.28
N PRO A 1057 -21.90 22.57 1.38
CA PRO A 1057 -23.25 22.12 1.76
C PRO A 1057 -23.26 20.73 2.41
N ILE A 1058 -22.46 19.79 1.89
CA ILE A 1058 -22.35 18.42 2.43
C ILE A 1058 -21.67 18.43 3.80
N VAL A 1059 -20.61 19.23 3.98
CA VAL A 1059 -19.90 19.30 5.26
C VAL A 1059 -20.78 19.97 6.33
N HIS A 1060 -21.55 21.00 5.97
CA HIS A 1060 -22.56 21.58 6.84
C HIS A 1060 -23.63 20.54 7.24
N LEU A 1061 -24.22 19.85 6.26
CA LEU A 1061 -25.20 18.78 6.48
C LEU A 1061 -24.69 17.70 7.44
N VAL A 1062 -23.49 17.15 7.19
CA VAL A 1062 -22.93 16.10 8.05
C VAL A 1062 -22.59 16.63 9.44
N ARG A 1063 -22.13 17.89 9.59
CA ARG A 1063 -21.98 18.55 10.89
C ARG A 1063 -23.33 18.64 11.64
N SER A 1064 -24.42 19.02 10.95
CA SER A 1064 -25.77 19.08 11.53
C SER A 1064 -26.27 17.71 11.99
N VAL A 1065 -26.19 16.68 11.13
CA VAL A 1065 -26.65 15.32 11.46
C VAL A 1065 -25.80 14.69 12.57
N ARG A 1066 -24.47 14.83 12.54
CA ARG A 1066 -23.58 14.38 13.64
C ARG A 1066 -23.84 15.09 14.96
N THR A 1067 -24.34 16.33 14.93
CA THR A 1067 -24.71 17.06 16.15
C THR A 1067 -26.03 16.56 16.72
N ALA A 1068 -27.02 16.27 15.86
CA ALA A 1068 -28.32 15.75 16.27
C ALA A 1068 -28.30 14.27 16.71
N MET A 1069 -27.42 13.44 16.11
CA MET A 1069 -27.36 11.98 16.31
C MET A 1069 -26.18 11.50 17.17
N ARG A 1070 -25.48 12.43 17.85
CA ARG A 1070 -24.18 12.20 18.54
C ARG A 1070 -24.13 10.92 19.37
N ASP A 1071 -25.16 10.69 20.17
CA ASP A 1071 -25.20 9.62 21.18
C ASP A 1071 -25.89 8.34 20.67
N LEU A 1072 -26.36 8.33 19.40
CA LEU A 1072 -27.13 7.25 18.78
C LEU A 1072 -26.35 6.50 17.70
N CYS A 1073 -25.50 7.18 16.92
CA CYS A 1073 -24.74 6.57 15.84
C CYS A 1073 -23.44 7.29 15.49
N MET A 1074 -22.46 6.53 15.00
CA MET A 1074 -21.32 7.05 14.25
C MET A 1074 -21.68 7.20 12.76
N ILE A 1075 -21.24 8.29 12.14
CA ILE A 1075 -21.53 8.63 10.74
C ILE A 1075 -20.21 8.84 10.00
N PHE A 1076 -20.07 8.18 8.84
CA PHE A 1076 -18.89 8.18 7.97
C PHE A 1076 -19.27 8.61 6.55
N TYR A 1077 -18.38 9.28 5.81
CA TYR A 1077 -18.53 9.57 4.38
C TYR A 1077 -17.14 9.80 3.73
N ASP A 1078 -17.07 9.74 2.41
CA ASP A 1078 -15.86 10.14 1.66
C ASP A 1078 -15.83 11.68 1.58
N CYS A 1079 -14.82 12.30 2.18
CA CYS A 1079 -14.70 13.76 2.24
C CYS A 1079 -13.96 14.38 1.05
N VAL A 1080 -13.45 13.56 0.13
CA VAL A 1080 -12.84 13.97 -1.15
C VAL A 1080 -13.80 13.75 -2.32
N ALA A 1081 -14.71 12.78 -2.20
CA ALA A 1081 -15.61 12.31 -3.25
C ALA A 1081 -16.97 11.83 -2.67
N PRO A 1082 -17.75 12.73 -2.04
CA PRO A 1082 -18.96 12.35 -1.31
C PRO A 1082 -20.05 11.77 -2.23
N GLN A 1083 -20.55 10.58 -1.89
CA GLN A 1083 -21.71 9.95 -2.52
C GLN A 1083 -22.91 9.83 -1.56
N GLY A 1084 -22.62 9.57 -0.29
CA GLY A 1084 -23.62 9.43 0.77
C GLY A 1084 -22.98 9.30 2.14
N ILE A 1085 -23.82 9.16 3.17
CA ILE A 1085 -23.40 8.81 4.53
C ILE A 1085 -23.58 7.31 4.79
N TYR A 1086 -22.70 6.78 5.62
CA TYR A 1086 -22.69 5.40 6.10
C TYR A 1086 -22.78 5.41 7.62
N VAL A 1087 -23.65 4.58 8.20
CA VAL A 1087 -24.06 4.70 9.61
C VAL A 1087 -23.77 3.41 10.38
N ILE A 1088 -23.23 3.55 11.59
CA ILE A 1088 -23.08 2.47 12.58
C ILE A 1088 -23.75 2.93 13.88
N THR A 1089 -24.74 2.18 14.34
CA THR A 1089 -25.55 2.50 15.52
C THR A 1089 -24.83 2.09 16.81
N ILE A 1090 -25.07 2.85 17.89
CA ILE A 1090 -24.46 2.64 19.21
C ILE A 1090 -25.52 2.02 20.12
N THR A 1091 -25.85 0.74 19.87
CA THR A 1091 -26.92 0.03 20.60
C THR A 1091 -26.55 -1.44 20.90
N SER A 1092 -27.15 -1.98 21.95
CA SER A 1092 -27.07 -3.40 22.36
C SER A 1092 -28.34 -4.21 22.04
N SER A 1093 -29.29 -3.61 21.31
CA SER A 1093 -30.65 -4.13 21.08
C SER A 1093 -30.90 -4.44 19.58
N PRO A 1094 -31.98 -5.15 19.19
CA PRO A 1094 -32.11 -5.71 17.84
C PRO A 1094 -32.23 -4.63 16.76
N MET A 1095 -31.35 -4.74 15.75
CA MET A 1095 -30.94 -3.61 14.90
C MET A 1095 -32.06 -2.97 14.08
N ARG A 1096 -32.99 -3.74 13.50
CA ARG A 1096 -33.82 -3.27 12.37
C ARG A 1096 -34.77 -2.13 12.71
N GLU A 1097 -35.35 -2.14 13.91
CA GLU A 1097 -36.31 -1.13 14.35
C GLU A 1097 -35.60 0.16 14.79
N VAL A 1098 -34.47 0.01 15.51
CA VAL A 1098 -33.62 1.14 15.92
C VAL A 1098 -32.98 1.83 14.71
N CYS A 1099 -32.44 1.07 13.77
CA CYS A 1099 -31.87 1.60 12.53
C CYS A 1099 -32.94 2.32 11.69
N LYS A 1100 -34.18 1.81 11.63
CA LYS A 1100 -35.28 2.51 10.96
C LYS A 1100 -35.62 3.83 11.65
N GLN A 1101 -35.69 3.85 12.98
CA GLN A 1101 -35.94 5.11 13.70
C GLN A 1101 -34.84 6.14 13.42
N ILE A 1102 -33.57 5.75 13.53
CA ILE A 1102 -32.44 6.65 13.29
C ILE A 1102 -32.41 7.12 11.82
N HIS A 1103 -32.70 6.26 10.85
CA HIS A 1103 -32.90 6.64 9.44
C HIS A 1103 -34.01 7.69 9.28
N ASP A 1104 -35.20 7.44 9.85
CA ASP A 1104 -36.35 8.33 9.74
C ASP A 1104 -36.12 9.68 10.47
N ASP A 1105 -35.32 9.71 11.53
CA ASP A 1105 -34.88 10.92 12.24
C ASP A 1105 -33.77 11.68 11.47
N ILE A 1106 -32.82 10.97 10.86
CA ILE A 1106 -31.81 11.58 9.95
C ILE A 1106 -32.50 12.25 8.76
N ILE A 1107 -33.53 11.65 8.16
CA ILE A 1107 -34.32 12.27 7.08
C ILE A 1107 -34.89 13.62 7.54
N ARG A 1108 -35.50 13.67 8.73
CA ARG A 1108 -36.08 14.90 9.30
C ARG A 1108 -35.03 15.99 9.49
N VAL A 1109 -33.87 15.65 10.05
CA VAL A 1109 -32.75 16.59 10.29
C VAL A 1109 -32.09 17.04 8.97
N SER A 1110 -32.08 16.18 7.94
CA SER A 1110 -31.48 16.49 6.65
C SER A 1110 -32.32 17.43 5.77
N HIS A 1111 -33.61 17.64 6.09
CA HIS A 1111 -34.55 18.44 5.30
C HIS A 1111 -34.61 18.08 3.80
N GLY A 1112 -34.41 16.80 3.45
CA GLY A 1112 -34.41 16.29 2.07
C GLY A 1112 -33.04 16.27 1.39
N ALA A 1113 -31.97 16.59 2.11
CA ALA A 1113 -30.60 16.57 1.60
C ALA A 1113 -29.98 15.15 1.50
N LEU A 1114 -30.50 14.18 2.28
CA LEU A 1114 -30.30 12.74 2.02
C LEU A 1114 -31.52 12.16 1.29
N LEU A 1115 -31.27 11.21 0.39
CA LEU A 1115 -32.29 10.36 -0.21
C LEU A 1115 -32.69 9.22 0.75
N PRO A 1116 -33.99 8.84 0.81
CA PRO A 1116 -34.46 7.76 1.67
C PRO A 1116 -34.03 6.38 1.14
N PHE A 1117 -33.72 5.45 2.04
CA PHE A 1117 -33.30 4.10 1.65
C PHE A 1117 -34.47 3.28 1.08
N HIS A 1118 -34.50 3.14 -0.25
CA HIS A 1118 -35.48 2.31 -0.96
C HIS A 1118 -35.14 0.82 -0.84
N CYS A 1119 -35.64 0.17 0.23
CA CYS A 1119 -35.61 -1.27 0.35
C CYS A 1119 -36.43 -1.91 -0.78
N LEU A 1120 -35.74 -2.57 -1.74
CA LEU A 1120 -36.37 -3.32 -2.82
C LEU A 1120 -37.36 -4.35 -2.24
N PRO A 1121 -38.59 -4.47 -2.78
CA PRO A 1121 -39.57 -5.43 -2.28
C PRO A 1121 -39.05 -6.86 -2.50
N ALA A 1122 -39.01 -7.64 -1.42
CA ALA A 1122 -38.46 -8.99 -1.44
C ALA A 1122 -39.28 -9.91 -2.36
N VAL A 1123 -38.68 -10.30 -3.49
CA VAL A 1123 -39.24 -11.29 -4.40
C VAL A 1123 -39.13 -12.68 -3.77
N GLY A 1124 -40.27 -13.28 -3.45
CA GLY A 1124 -40.35 -14.69 -3.00
C GLY A 1124 -40.37 -14.88 -1.48
N ALA A 1125 -41.55 -14.71 -0.87
CA ALA A 1125 -41.86 -15.17 0.48
C ALA A 1125 -43.30 -15.72 0.57
N THR A 1126 -43.62 -16.67 -0.32
CA THR A 1126 -44.93 -17.33 -0.37
C THR A 1126 -45.02 -18.50 0.61
N GLU A 1127 -45.44 -18.25 1.86
CA GLU A 1127 -45.88 -19.32 2.75
C GLU A 1127 -46.87 -18.84 3.82
N LYS A 1128 -48.14 -19.28 3.71
CA LYS A 1128 -49.18 -19.12 4.75
C LYS A 1128 -50.22 -20.25 4.69
N GLN A 1129 -50.03 -21.27 5.52
CA GLN A 1129 -51.06 -22.19 6.02
C GLN A 1129 -50.78 -22.35 7.54
N ALA A 1130 -51.69 -22.00 8.47
CA ALA A 1130 -52.89 -22.75 8.91
C ALA A 1130 -52.51 -24.07 9.61
N LYS A 1131 -52.96 -24.44 10.83
CA LYS A 1131 -53.96 -23.95 11.83
C LYS A 1131 -53.32 -23.98 13.25
N VAL A 1132 -53.91 -23.58 14.40
CA VAL A 1132 -55.08 -24.06 15.17
C VAL A 1132 -55.42 -22.97 16.22
N GLU A 1133 -56.58 -22.31 16.27
CA GLU A 1133 -57.95 -22.74 16.62
C GLU A 1133 -58.24 -22.86 18.15
N ARG A 1134 -58.97 -21.87 18.70
CA ARG A 1134 -59.95 -22.01 19.82
C ARG A 1134 -60.94 -20.82 19.81
N ARG A 1135 -62.18 -21.08 20.21
CA ARG A 1135 -63.38 -20.20 20.27
C ARG A 1135 -64.26 -20.72 21.43
N PRO A 1136 -65.25 -19.97 22.02
CA PRO A 1136 -66.24 -19.15 21.29
C PRO A 1136 -66.74 -17.82 21.94
N PHE A 1137 -67.23 -16.90 21.07
CA PHE A 1137 -68.49 -16.11 21.08
C PHE A 1137 -69.27 -15.70 22.37
N PRO A 1138 -70.28 -14.77 22.30
CA PRO A 1138 -70.61 -13.75 21.27
C PRO A 1138 -71.04 -12.35 21.81
N LYS A 1139 -71.18 -11.34 20.91
CA LYS A 1139 -72.47 -10.63 20.63
C LYS A 1139 -72.39 -9.68 19.40
N LYS A 1140 -73.56 -9.24 18.91
CA LYS A 1140 -73.89 -8.45 17.69
C LYS A 1140 -74.98 -7.39 18.08
N PRO A 1141 -75.40 -6.38 17.28
CA PRO A 1141 -75.74 -6.32 15.82
C PRO A 1141 -74.88 -5.29 15.01
N MET A 1142 -74.87 -5.11 13.66
CA MET A 1142 -75.88 -4.92 12.57
C MET A 1142 -76.62 -3.56 12.63
N LYS A 1143 -76.93 -2.82 11.54
CA LYS A 1143 -76.76 -2.92 10.06
C LYS A 1143 -76.80 -1.47 9.47
N HIS A 1144 -76.32 -1.14 8.26
CA HIS A 1144 -77.08 -1.02 6.98
C HIS A 1144 -76.12 -0.43 5.88
N THR A 1145 -75.91 -1.00 4.69
CA THR A 1145 -76.61 -0.81 3.37
C THR A 1145 -76.74 0.65 2.89
N GLY A 1146 -76.31 1.10 1.70
CA GLY A 1146 -75.59 0.51 0.53
C GLY A 1146 -74.95 1.66 -0.30
N GLY A 1147 -74.55 1.60 -1.58
CA GLY A 1147 -74.48 0.53 -2.60
C GLY A 1147 -74.39 1.13 -4.03
N ASN A 1148 -73.66 0.50 -4.97
CA ASN A 1148 -73.56 0.78 -6.43
C ASN A 1148 -72.92 2.14 -6.88
N VAL A 1149 -72.52 2.37 -8.15
CA VAL A 1149 -71.73 1.61 -9.17
C VAL A 1149 -71.52 2.51 -10.42
N THR A 1150 -70.47 2.28 -11.24
CA THR A 1150 -70.16 2.95 -12.56
C THR A 1150 -69.92 4.48 -12.54
N ALA A 1151 -69.38 5.14 -13.58
CA ALA A 1151 -68.26 4.83 -14.48
C ALA A 1151 -67.89 6.04 -15.38
N SER A 1152 -66.62 6.09 -15.83
CA SER A 1152 -66.14 6.67 -17.10
C SER A 1152 -66.09 8.21 -17.33
N ALA A 1153 -64.89 8.64 -17.78
CA ALA A 1153 -64.60 9.58 -18.87
C ALA A 1153 -64.77 11.12 -18.75
N LYS A 1154 -63.59 11.76 -18.82
CA LYS A 1154 -63.17 12.87 -19.74
C LYS A 1154 -63.54 14.34 -19.46
N ALA A 1155 -62.48 15.16 -19.55
CA ALA A 1155 -62.38 16.47 -20.23
C ALA A 1155 -63.23 17.65 -19.70
N GLU A 1156 -62.79 18.91 -19.73
CA GLU A 1156 -61.50 19.57 -20.00
C GLU A 1156 -61.59 21.03 -19.46
N ALA A 1157 -60.66 21.92 -19.81
CA ALA A 1157 -60.80 23.38 -19.74
C ALA A 1157 -60.79 24.06 -18.35
N ASP A 1158 -59.58 24.46 -17.93
CA ASP A 1158 -59.26 25.83 -17.50
C ASP A 1158 -60.00 26.91 -18.36
N PRO A 1159 -60.24 28.18 -17.90
CA PRO A 1159 -59.14 28.98 -17.32
C PRO A 1159 -59.44 30.22 -16.40
N ILE A 1160 -58.34 30.76 -15.83
CA ILE A 1160 -58.01 32.21 -15.68
C ILE A 1160 -58.68 33.09 -14.59
N ALA A 1161 -57.87 34.07 -14.15
CA ALA A 1161 -58.16 35.35 -13.47
C ALA A 1161 -58.43 35.38 -11.95
N ALA A 1162 -57.40 35.85 -11.20
CA ALA A 1162 -57.35 37.09 -10.39
C ALA A 1162 -58.43 37.35 -9.29
N ASP A 1163 -58.23 38.17 -8.26
CA ASP A 1163 -57.23 39.21 -7.97
C ASP A 1163 -57.10 39.44 -6.44
N THR A 1164 -56.24 40.39 -6.08
CA THR A 1164 -55.90 40.93 -4.76
C THR A 1164 -57.07 41.52 -3.93
N SER A 1165 -57.03 41.36 -2.60
CA SER A 1165 -56.51 42.42 -1.68
C SER A 1165 -57.06 42.44 -0.23
N ARG A 1166 -56.17 42.83 0.70
CA ARG A 1166 -56.35 43.67 1.91
C ARG A 1166 -57.61 43.55 2.82
N LYS A 1167 -57.40 42.89 3.98
CA LYS A 1167 -57.16 43.54 5.31
C LYS A 1167 -58.09 44.70 5.75
N VAL A 1168 -58.84 44.54 6.86
CA VAL A 1168 -59.06 45.54 7.97
C VAL A 1168 -59.99 45.03 9.12
N VAL A 1169 -59.58 45.23 10.38
CA VAL A 1169 -60.32 45.45 11.69
C VAL A 1169 -61.54 44.55 12.08
N GLY A 1170 -61.78 44.17 13.35
CA GLY A 1170 -61.00 44.30 14.61
C GLY A 1170 -61.85 44.56 15.89
N GLY A 1171 -61.23 44.43 17.08
CA GLY A 1171 -61.78 44.82 18.41
C GLY A 1171 -62.52 43.72 19.22
N ASN A 1172 -62.79 43.85 20.53
CA ASN A 1172 -62.20 44.72 21.58
C ASN A 1172 -62.57 44.25 23.01
N GLY A 1173 -61.89 44.73 24.08
CA GLY A 1173 -62.18 44.48 25.52
C GLY A 1173 -61.19 43.51 26.20
N GLU A 1174 -60.48 43.79 27.32
CA GLU A 1174 -60.73 44.48 28.62
C GLU A 1174 -61.55 43.64 29.64
N ARG A 1175 -61.30 43.58 30.96
CA ARG A 1175 -60.18 43.98 31.88
C ARG A 1175 -60.43 43.32 33.28
N ASN A 1176 -59.40 43.01 34.10
CA ASN A 1176 -59.27 43.42 35.54
C ASN A 1176 -58.33 42.57 36.47
N ARG A 1177 -57.41 43.29 37.16
CA ARG A 1177 -57.09 43.27 38.63
C ARG A 1177 -56.34 42.09 39.33
N HIS A 1178 -55.19 42.47 39.91
CA HIS A 1178 -54.51 41.96 41.13
C HIS A 1178 -55.33 42.28 42.44
N PRO A 1179 -54.98 41.91 43.72
CA PRO A 1179 -53.60 41.67 44.27
C PRO A 1179 -53.41 40.72 45.52
N LYS A 1180 -52.19 40.78 46.11
CA LYS A 1180 -51.74 40.55 47.52
C LYS A 1180 -51.17 39.19 48.00
N ARG A 1181 -50.14 39.30 48.86
CA ARG A 1181 -49.56 38.31 49.84
C ARG A 1181 -50.14 38.57 51.26
N PRO A 1182 -50.00 37.67 52.26
CA PRO A 1182 -48.93 37.83 53.27
C PRO A 1182 -48.36 36.52 53.92
N ARG A 1183 -47.49 36.69 54.93
CA ARG A 1183 -46.64 35.71 55.68
C ARG A 1183 -47.35 34.95 56.83
N LYS A 1184 -46.79 33.82 57.32
CA LYS A 1184 -46.16 33.70 58.68
C LYS A 1184 -45.58 32.29 59.05
N PHE A 1185 -44.69 32.28 60.06
CA PHE A 1185 -44.19 31.13 60.88
C PHE A 1185 -45.02 30.99 62.19
N PRO A 1186 -44.95 29.88 62.97
CA PRO A 1186 -43.89 29.53 63.97
C PRO A 1186 -43.25 28.12 63.69
N GLU A 1187 -42.19 27.57 64.33
CA GLU A 1187 -41.77 27.39 65.75
C GLU A 1187 -42.71 26.46 66.56
N ASN A 1188 -42.29 25.50 67.40
CA ASN A 1188 -40.97 24.92 67.79
C ASN A 1188 -41.18 23.38 68.10
N GLU A 1189 -40.45 22.51 68.82
CA GLU A 1189 -39.26 22.52 69.71
C GLU A 1189 -38.77 21.06 70.01
N ASN A 1190 -37.65 20.89 70.76
CA ASN A 1190 -37.25 19.75 71.63
C ASN A 1190 -36.87 18.36 71.02
N ALA A 1191 -35.82 17.64 71.49
CA ALA A 1191 -34.73 17.96 72.45
C ALA A 1191 -33.51 16.99 72.36
N GLY A 1192 -32.36 17.38 72.95
CA GLY A 1192 -31.12 16.57 73.15
C GLY A 1192 -29.95 16.96 72.20
N ALA A 1193 -28.79 17.55 72.56
CA ALA A 1193 -27.91 17.55 73.76
C ALA A 1193 -27.07 16.26 73.92
N THR A 1194 -25.74 16.24 74.14
CA THR A 1194 -24.61 17.25 74.27
C THR A 1194 -23.25 16.51 74.06
N SER A 1195 -22.01 17.02 74.04
CA SER A 1195 -21.28 18.32 74.18
C SER A 1195 -19.89 18.19 73.49
N ARG A 1196 -19.26 19.24 72.92
CA ARG A 1196 -18.22 20.17 73.47
C ARG A 1196 -17.19 19.57 74.45
N SER A 1197 -15.87 19.88 74.40
CA SER A 1197 -14.98 20.59 73.42
C SER A 1197 -13.49 20.24 73.76
N ASP A 1198 -12.36 20.91 73.44
CA ASP A 1198 -11.99 22.25 72.92
C ASP A 1198 -10.51 22.33 72.40
N CYS A 1199 -10.00 23.53 72.08
CA CYS A 1199 -8.60 23.89 71.74
C CYS A 1199 -7.74 24.19 73.02
N PRO A 1200 -6.39 24.44 73.06
CA PRO A 1200 -5.39 24.66 71.98
C PRO A 1200 -3.95 24.08 72.27
N GLN A 1201 -2.90 24.58 71.57
CA GLN A 1201 -1.44 24.49 71.92
C GLN A 1201 -0.72 23.11 71.71
N LYS A 1202 0.63 22.94 71.67
CA LYS A 1202 1.83 23.78 71.33
C LYS A 1202 3.08 22.88 71.14
N LYS A 1203 4.11 23.42 70.45
CA LYS A 1203 5.58 23.23 70.64
C LYS A 1203 6.20 21.81 70.84
N SER A 1204 7.01 21.40 69.87
CA SER A 1204 8.49 21.25 69.95
C SER A 1204 9.02 21.02 68.51
N ARG A 1205 10.11 21.58 67.98
CA ARG A 1205 11.23 22.43 68.46
C ARG A 1205 12.24 21.74 69.39
N GLN A 1206 13.34 21.24 68.81
CA GLN A 1206 14.73 21.75 68.89
C GLN A 1206 15.59 20.98 67.84
N GLU A 1207 16.56 21.57 67.11
CA GLU A 1207 17.90 22.08 67.51
C GLU A 1207 18.81 20.92 68.01
N THR A 1208 20.10 20.75 67.66
CA THR A 1208 21.10 21.56 66.90
C THR A 1208 22.22 20.60 66.41
N ALA A 1209 22.70 20.63 65.16
CA ALA A 1209 23.80 21.45 64.58
C ALA A 1209 25.27 20.95 64.79
N HIS A 1210 26.09 21.20 63.76
CA HIS A 1210 27.56 21.24 63.68
C HIS A 1210 28.48 20.25 64.44
N ALA A 1211 29.30 19.49 63.67
CA ALA A 1211 30.78 19.46 63.79
C ALA A 1211 31.43 18.46 62.78
N VAL A 1212 32.71 18.52 62.38
CA VAL A 1212 33.62 19.65 62.04
C VAL A 1212 34.91 19.07 61.36
N LYS A 1213 35.61 19.83 60.50
CA LYS A 1213 37.02 19.62 60.03
C LYS A 1213 37.33 18.37 59.15
N ASN A 1214 38.42 18.27 58.37
CA ASN A 1214 39.28 19.26 57.66
C ASN A 1214 40.29 18.53 56.70
N ARG A 1215 41.05 19.32 55.90
CA ARG A 1215 42.24 18.98 55.07
C ARG A 1215 41.94 18.26 53.74
N LYS A 1216 42.54 18.58 52.59
CA LYS A 1216 43.97 18.88 52.20
C LYS A 1216 44.86 17.61 52.26
N SER A 1217 45.82 17.38 51.36
CA SER A 1217 46.47 18.22 50.32
C SER A 1217 47.29 17.33 49.36
N GLU A 1218 47.74 17.71 48.15
CA GLU A 1218 47.49 18.77 47.12
C GLU A 1218 48.37 18.40 45.87
N GLN A 1219 48.30 19.13 44.73
CA GLN A 1219 49.26 19.11 43.57
C GLN A 1219 49.20 17.89 42.60
N THR A 1220 49.67 17.92 41.33
CA THR A 1220 50.21 18.94 40.38
C THR A 1220 49.54 18.73 38.99
N ALA A 1221 49.34 19.65 38.03
CA ALA A 1221 49.95 20.91 37.57
C ALA A 1221 50.81 20.79 36.27
N GLY A 1222 50.39 21.46 35.19
CA GLY A 1222 51.08 21.57 33.88
C GLY A 1222 50.08 21.72 32.71
N SER A 1223 49.76 22.90 32.15
CA SER A 1223 50.57 23.87 31.36
C SER A 1223 50.50 23.60 29.83
N ALA A 1224 50.25 24.56 28.92
CA ALA A 1224 49.71 25.94 28.99
C ALA A 1224 49.47 26.53 27.57
N LYS A 1225 48.69 27.64 27.47
CA LYS A 1225 48.61 28.60 26.31
C LYS A 1225 47.88 28.04 25.05
N LYS A 1226 47.41 28.84 24.06
CA LYS A 1226 47.61 30.27 23.72
C LYS A 1226 46.38 30.91 23.01
N LYS A 1227 46.40 32.24 22.83
CA LYS A 1227 45.32 33.12 22.29
C LYS A 1227 45.22 33.15 20.74
N LYS A 1228 44.07 33.67 20.26
CA LYS A 1228 43.80 34.28 18.93
C LYS A 1228 43.69 33.27 17.75
N LYS A 1229 43.04 33.60 16.62
CA LYS A 1229 42.74 34.94 16.05
C LYS A 1229 41.43 34.98 15.24
N VAL A 1230 40.84 36.18 15.21
CA VAL A 1230 39.83 36.64 14.24
C VAL A 1230 40.35 36.55 12.80
N LYS A 1231 39.54 36.03 11.88
CA LYS A 1231 39.08 36.76 10.70
C LYS A 1231 37.69 36.30 10.29
#